data_AF-A0AAE0ITD9-F1
#
_entry.id   AF-A0AAE0ITD9-F1
#
_cell.length_a   1.000
_cell.length_b   1.000
_cell.length_c   1.000
_cell.angle_alpha   90.00
_cell.angle_beta   90.00
_cell.angle_gamma   90.00
#
_symmetry.space_group_name_H-M   'P 1'
#
loop_
_entity.id
_entity.type
_entity.pdbx_description
1 polymer ?
#
loop_
_entity_poly.entity_id
_entity_poly.type
_entity_poly.pdbx_seq_one_letter_code
_entity_poly.pdbx_strand_id
1 'polypeptide(L)'
;MAFNIGRSGSPVEAYRQDAKLGGNLLTPEERLRLLKPYLPPPRSDASRVKAQEKAPRFGARRWLKKQFHMLVFITIHTFFSLYLKIRHAYHAVVNRVYSVLHHHHRTPQLIQRDVNVLNRLPKHLSVILTLENDGRGGAGIQRLIDEAADIVAWCASAGISQLSIYEKSGTLKGYLPETHRAVSEKLAAYFGPYFPALTMGAPHMPSVSRPASPRAADVADGCAKHLSILLLSAEDGRDSLVDLTKTLTEMSQRSKISSADISMELIDAELSESVMGEPDLLILFGPHVELAGYPPWQVRLTEIFHVQDNQGVGYQVFYRGLCSIKPRMRLARTNDRGGRLLTTYLTMSHPDEKTPKNNSIDDSRHTREEAIRMSLLHPPIVRTGAGALNRALFTKKVDLAAATVQDPRLISKYRKVLADSKALLRQDRISPVVTVPEDKAKGLLERGRKCLLLAPGVDAKEPDTWGPVLKEAVEKKELDVIPYELELGYDYWSHQDIMMSILPEELSDDIPTGFNVAGHVAHLNLRERYLPYKKVIAEVLLDKNPQIRTVINKIDNVGGDSVFRTFQYEVLAGPDDMAVQVSESGCVFEFDYAKVYWNSRLESEHRRLVDLFRPGEVVCDVMAGIGPFAVPAGKKGVFVWANDMNPESYHYLQQAIKTNKVGQFVRPLCEDGREFIHKAAKLVLVAAEQNECALIPGKPLPRTKAKAGAKAPEPTRIPVPATISHFVMNLPASAIEFLGCYRGLYAGQEDLFALATARKLPMVHVHCFSYKADDETPLNDICARMTKELGYAVKPGDPENEGEVAIHDVRDVAPSKRMFCASFRLPKEVAFDAGS
;
A
#
# COMPACT_ATOMS: atom_id res chain seq x y z
N MET A 1 22.06 23.99 -54.36
CA MET A 1 23.09 24.76 -53.62
C MET A 1 23.62 23.89 -52.52
N ALA A 2 24.91 23.57 -52.59
CA ALA A 2 25.64 22.82 -51.59
C ALA A 2 25.79 23.65 -50.31
N PHE A 3 25.55 23.03 -49.15
CA PHE A 3 26.16 23.47 -47.90
C PHE A 3 27.00 22.31 -47.36
N ASN A 4 28.29 22.42 -47.60
CA ASN A 4 29.35 21.70 -46.91
C ASN A 4 29.39 22.23 -45.47
N ILE A 5 29.16 21.37 -44.47
CA ILE A 5 29.55 21.64 -43.07
C ILE A 5 30.41 20.45 -42.61
N GLY A 6 31.56 20.79 -42.05
CA GLY A 6 32.72 19.93 -41.91
C GLY A 6 32.60 18.80 -40.88
N ARG A 7 33.39 17.77 -41.15
CA ARG A 7 33.75 16.69 -40.25
C ARG A 7 34.57 17.21 -39.07
N SER A 8 33.97 17.39 -37.89
CA SER A 8 34.68 17.41 -36.60
C SER A 8 33.73 17.33 -35.37
N GLY A 9 32.78 16.39 -35.37
CA GLY A 9 31.92 16.11 -34.21
C GLY A 9 31.99 14.63 -33.84
N SER A 10 31.95 14.29 -32.56
CA SER A 10 31.96 12.90 -32.11
C SER A 10 30.69 12.17 -32.61
N PRO A 11 30.74 10.85 -32.89
CA PRO A 11 29.57 10.06 -33.28
C PRO A 11 28.36 10.21 -32.34
N VAL A 12 28.66 10.45 -31.05
CA VAL A 12 27.68 10.67 -29.98
C VAL A 12 26.99 12.02 -30.12
N GLU A 13 27.68 13.08 -30.54
CA GLU A 13 27.09 14.40 -30.77
C GLU A 13 26.20 14.42 -32.00
N ALA A 14 26.60 13.73 -33.08
CA ALA A 14 25.78 13.58 -34.28
C ALA A 14 24.47 12.81 -33.98
N TYR A 15 24.56 11.74 -33.18
CA TYR A 15 23.37 11.00 -32.73
C TYR A 15 22.48 11.84 -31.79
N ARG A 16 23.06 12.62 -30.88
CA ARG A 16 22.32 13.52 -29.98
C ARG A 16 21.66 14.67 -30.72
N GLN A 17 22.28 15.21 -31.77
CA GLN A 17 21.67 16.23 -32.63
C GLN A 17 20.50 15.65 -33.44
N ASP A 18 20.66 14.45 -34.01
CA ASP A 18 19.57 13.75 -34.69
C ASP A 18 18.40 13.45 -33.76
N ALA A 19 18.67 13.03 -32.52
CA ALA A 19 17.65 12.83 -31.49
C ALA A 19 16.94 14.13 -31.09
N LYS A 20 17.66 15.25 -30.96
CA LYS A 20 17.08 16.57 -30.70
C LYS A 20 16.19 17.07 -31.85
N LEU A 21 16.44 16.62 -33.07
CA LEU A 21 15.67 16.98 -34.27
C LEU A 21 14.63 15.90 -34.64
N GLY A 22 14.27 15.03 -33.70
CA GLY A 22 13.18 14.07 -33.86
C GLY A 22 13.48 12.91 -34.80
N GLY A 23 14.77 12.61 -35.06
CA GLY A 23 15.16 11.50 -35.91
C GLY A 23 14.95 11.76 -37.41
N ASN A 24 15.17 12.99 -37.87
CA ASN A 24 15.08 13.35 -39.29
C ASN A 24 16.42 13.72 -39.93
N LEU A 25 17.52 13.74 -39.16
CA LEU A 25 18.84 14.15 -39.63
C LEU A 25 19.64 12.99 -40.22
N LEU A 26 19.47 11.78 -39.67
CA LEU A 26 20.19 10.57 -40.08
C LEU A 26 19.24 9.53 -40.68
N THR A 27 19.69 8.83 -41.71
CA THR A 27 18.95 7.67 -42.22
C THR A 27 19.02 6.49 -41.24
N PRO A 28 18.05 5.54 -41.28
CA PRO A 28 18.08 4.37 -40.41
C PRO A 28 19.38 3.57 -40.48
N GLU A 29 19.99 3.48 -41.67
CA GLU A 29 21.27 2.80 -41.89
C GLU A 29 22.46 3.55 -41.25
N GLU A 30 22.45 4.88 -41.30
CA GLU A 30 23.47 5.72 -40.66
C GLU A 30 23.38 5.65 -39.14
N ARG A 31 22.17 5.61 -38.57
CA ARG A 31 21.98 5.35 -37.13
C ARG A 31 22.52 3.99 -36.72
N LEU A 32 22.25 2.96 -37.52
CA LEU A 32 22.72 1.61 -37.23
C LEU A 32 24.25 1.52 -37.32
N ARG A 33 24.88 2.26 -38.24
CA ARG A 33 26.35 2.39 -38.32
C ARG A 33 26.95 3.11 -37.10
N LEU A 34 26.29 4.15 -36.58
CA LEU A 34 26.72 4.84 -35.36
C LEU A 34 26.60 3.95 -34.11
N LEU A 35 25.61 3.07 -34.07
CA LEU A 35 25.37 2.15 -32.94
C LEU A 35 26.23 0.88 -33.00
N LYS A 36 26.68 0.46 -34.18
CA LYS A 36 27.45 -0.78 -34.41
C LYS A 36 28.66 -0.98 -33.49
N PRO A 37 29.47 0.04 -33.13
CA PRO A 37 30.60 -0.12 -32.20
C PRO A 37 30.18 -0.39 -30.75
N TYR A 38 28.94 -0.04 -30.38
CA TYR A 38 28.38 -0.18 -29.02
C TYR A 38 27.47 -1.40 -28.88
N LEU A 39 27.16 -2.08 -30.00
CA LEU A 39 26.43 -3.33 -29.98
C LEU A 39 27.39 -4.48 -29.65
N PRO A 40 26.98 -5.44 -28.80
CA PRO A 40 27.80 -6.61 -28.52
C PRO A 40 28.11 -7.36 -29.83
N PRO A 41 29.30 -7.96 -29.97
CA PRO A 41 29.63 -8.71 -31.18
C PRO A 41 28.57 -9.80 -31.39
N PRO A 42 28.06 -9.98 -32.63
CA PRO A 42 27.15 -11.08 -32.91
C PRO A 42 27.85 -12.37 -32.51
N ARG A 43 27.17 -13.20 -31.69
CA ARG A 43 27.69 -14.48 -31.22
C ARG A 43 28.24 -15.25 -32.42
N SER A 44 29.52 -15.61 -32.36
CA SER A 44 30.12 -16.49 -33.35
C SER A 44 29.36 -17.80 -33.33
N ASP A 45 28.78 -18.14 -34.49
CA ASP A 45 28.18 -19.44 -34.77
C ASP A 45 29.28 -20.51 -34.75
N ALA A 46 29.67 -20.96 -33.56
CA ALA A 46 30.62 -22.05 -33.37
C ALA A 46 30.23 -22.91 -32.17
N SER A 47 29.09 -23.60 -32.29
CA SER A 47 28.94 -25.01 -31.91
C SER A 47 27.53 -25.46 -32.24
N ARG A 48 27.32 -25.75 -33.53
CA ARG A 48 26.17 -26.49 -34.02
C ARG A 48 26.32 -27.93 -33.55
N VAL A 49 26.05 -28.19 -32.27
CA VAL A 49 25.81 -29.54 -31.77
C VAL A 49 24.55 -30.01 -32.48
N LYS A 50 24.67 -31.02 -33.35
CA LYS A 50 23.53 -31.76 -33.89
C LYS A 50 22.82 -32.44 -32.72
N ALA A 51 21.97 -31.69 -32.04
CA ALA A 51 20.91 -32.25 -31.22
C ALA A 51 20.00 -33.02 -32.18
N GLN A 52 20.11 -34.34 -32.12
CA GLN A 52 19.17 -35.24 -32.73
C GLN A 52 17.81 -34.94 -32.09
N GLU A 53 17.00 -34.13 -32.76
CA GLU A 53 15.63 -33.83 -32.35
C GLU A 53 14.86 -35.15 -32.28
N LYS A 54 14.72 -35.69 -31.06
CA LYS A 54 13.64 -36.62 -30.79
C LYS A 54 12.36 -35.82 -30.95
N ALA A 55 11.61 -36.14 -32.00
CA ALA A 55 10.33 -35.55 -32.32
C ALA A 55 9.48 -35.28 -31.05
N PRO A 56 8.94 -34.06 -30.87
CA PRO A 56 8.11 -33.76 -29.72
C PRO A 56 6.85 -34.61 -29.84
N ARG A 57 6.66 -35.54 -28.91
CA ARG A 57 5.35 -36.20 -28.74
C ARG A 57 4.34 -35.09 -28.44
N PHE A 58 3.47 -34.84 -29.40
CA PHE A 58 2.41 -33.84 -29.38
C PHE A 58 1.51 -34.09 -28.16
N GLY A 59 1.79 -33.40 -27.05
CA GLY A 59 1.01 -33.53 -25.83
C GLY A 59 -0.27 -32.71 -25.96
N ALA A 60 -1.36 -33.32 -26.45
CA ALA A 60 -2.67 -32.70 -26.58
C ALA A 60 -3.08 -31.89 -25.32
N ARG A 61 -2.66 -32.35 -24.12
CA ARG A 61 -2.90 -31.69 -22.84
C ARG A 61 -2.20 -30.34 -22.67
N ARG A 62 -0.98 -30.16 -23.19
CA ARG A 62 -0.27 -28.85 -23.14
C ARG A 62 -0.86 -27.88 -24.15
N TRP A 63 -1.25 -28.37 -25.33
CA TRP A 63 -1.94 -27.58 -26.34
C TRP A 63 -3.31 -27.11 -25.82
N LEU A 64 -4.12 -28.02 -25.26
CA LEU A 64 -5.41 -27.69 -24.62
C LEU A 64 -5.26 -26.68 -23.48
N LYS A 65 -4.23 -26.83 -22.63
CA LYS A 65 -3.97 -25.87 -21.54
C LYS A 65 -3.63 -24.48 -22.09
N LYS A 66 -2.81 -24.38 -23.14
CA LYS A 66 -2.49 -23.10 -23.80
C LYS A 66 -3.72 -22.48 -24.46
N GLN A 67 -4.57 -23.27 -25.11
CA GLN A 67 -5.83 -22.81 -25.69
C GLN A 67 -6.80 -22.32 -24.61
N PHE A 68 -6.87 -23.01 -23.47
CA PHE A 68 -7.70 -22.57 -22.34
C PHE A 68 -7.20 -21.24 -21.75
N HIS A 69 -5.90 -21.07 -21.53
CA HIS A 69 -5.36 -19.80 -21.05
C HIS A 69 -5.59 -18.65 -22.04
N MET A 70 -5.44 -18.91 -23.35
CA MET A 70 -5.78 -17.94 -24.40
C MET A 70 -7.26 -17.58 -24.39
N LEU A 71 -8.16 -18.57 -24.27
CA LEU A 71 -9.60 -18.35 -24.19
C LEU A 71 -9.96 -17.46 -22.99
N VAL A 72 -9.41 -17.76 -21.81
CA VAL A 72 -9.64 -16.98 -20.59
C VAL A 72 -9.13 -15.55 -20.76
N PHE A 73 -7.91 -15.39 -21.28
CA PHE A 73 -7.34 -14.06 -21.55
C PHE A 73 -8.20 -13.26 -22.52
N ILE A 74 -8.60 -13.86 -23.65
CA ILE A 74 -9.46 -13.22 -24.65
C ILE A 74 -10.80 -12.83 -24.00
N THR A 75 -11.41 -13.72 -23.24
CA THR A 75 -12.70 -13.47 -22.57
C THR A 75 -12.60 -12.27 -21.63
N ILE A 76 -11.62 -12.26 -20.72
CA ILE A 76 -11.40 -11.15 -19.78
C ILE A 76 -11.10 -9.85 -20.55
N HIS A 77 -10.21 -9.91 -21.55
CA HIS A 77 -9.82 -8.76 -22.34
C HIS A 77 -11.02 -8.19 -23.13
N THR A 78 -11.89 -9.04 -23.66
CA THR A 78 -13.12 -8.62 -24.36
C THR A 78 -14.09 -7.94 -23.41
N PHE A 79 -14.36 -8.52 -22.23
CA PHE A 79 -15.25 -7.89 -21.24
C PHE A 79 -14.70 -6.56 -20.74
N PHE A 80 -13.40 -6.50 -20.43
CA PHE A 80 -12.76 -5.26 -19.98
C PHE A 80 -12.75 -4.19 -21.07
N SER A 81 -12.45 -4.57 -22.32
CA SER A 81 -12.51 -3.67 -23.47
C SER A 81 -13.92 -3.16 -23.75
N LEU A 82 -14.94 -4.02 -23.61
CA LEU A 82 -16.33 -3.65 -23.76
C LEU A 82 -16.75 -2.66 -22.66
N TYR A 83 -16.39 -2.93 -21.41
CA TYR A 83 -16.62 -2.02 -20.29
C TYR A 83 -16.00 -0.64 -20.53
N LEU A 84 -14.72 -0.58 -20.92
CA LEU A 84 -14.04 0.69 -21.21
C LEU A 84 -14.72 1.46 -22.33
N LYS A 85 -15.11 0.80 -23.43
CA LYS A 85 -15.82 1.43 -24.54
C LYS A 85 -17.20 1.96 -24.12
N ILE A 86 -17.96 1.21 -23.33
CA ILE A 86 -19.27 1.64 -22.81
C ILE A 86 -19.09 2.84 -21.87
N ARG A 87 -18.10 2.80 -20.98
CA ARG A 87 -17.79 3.89 -20.05
C ARG A 87 -17.40 5.17 -20.81
N HIS A 88 -16.51 5.06 -21.80
CA HIS A 88 -16.13 6.21 -22.65
C HIS A 88 -17.33 6.76 -23.42
N ALA A 89 -18.18 5.89 -23.99
CA ALA A 89 -19.39 6.33 -24.69
C ALA A 89 -20.36 7.05 -23.74
N TYR A 90 -20.56 6.53 -22.53
CA TYR A 90 -21.39 7.17 -21.50
C TYR A 90 -20.85 8.56 -21.14
N HIS A 91 -19.56 8.69 -20.81
CA HIS A 91 -18.98 9.98 -20.47
C HIS A 91 -18.96 10.96 -21.65
N ALA A 92 -18.75 10.48 -22.88
CA ALA A 92 -18.85 11.31 -24.07
C ALA A 92 -20.28 11.87 -24.26
N VAL A 93 -21.31 11.05 -24.06
CA VAL A 93 -22.72 11.48 -24.12
C VAL A 93 -23.02 12.47 -23.00
N VAL A 94 -22.64 12.17 -21.76
CA VAL A 94 -22.85 13.05 -20.60
C VAL A 94 -22.16 14.40 -20.80
N ASN A 95 -20.90 14.40 -21.26
CA ASN A 95 -20.15 15.63 -21.51
C ASN A 95 -20.76 16.43 -22.67
N ARG A 96 -21.27 15.75 -23.71
CA ARG A 96 -21.99 16.40 -24.82
C ARG A 96 -23.30 17.03 -24.34
N VAL A 97 -24.06 16.35 -23.50
CA VAL A 97 -25.30 16.88 -22.89
C VAL A 97 -24.99 18.11 -22.04
N TYR A 98 -23.98 18.06 -21.18
CA TYR A 98 -23.57 19.22 -20.37
C TYR A 98 -23.05 20.38 -21.22
N SER A 99 -22.29 20.10 -22.28
CA SER A 99 -21.82 21.12 -23.23
C SER A 99 -22.98 21.81 -23.95
N VAL A 100 -24.09 21.11 -24.18
CA VAL A 100 -25.32 21.69 -24.77
C VAL A 100 -26.16 22.44 -23.72
N LEU A 101 -26.28 21.90 -22.49
CA LEU A 101 -27.04 22.53 -21.41
C LEU A 101 -26.40 23.82 -20.90
N HIS A 102 -25.08 23.83 -20.72
CA HIS A 102 -24.28 24.97 -20.27
C HIS A 102 -23.49 25.58 -21.43
N HIS A 103 -24.19 25.79 -22.55
CA HIS A 103 -23.58 26.34 -23.75
C HIS A 103 -23.36 27.86 -23.59
N HIS A 104 -22.10 28.29 -23.51
CA HIS A 104 -21.71 29.70 -23.39
C HIS A 104 -21.34 30.24 -24.79
N HIS A 105 -22.26 30.88 -25.50
CA HIS A 105 -21.93 31.53 -26.78
C HIS A 105 -21.17 32.84 -26.58
N ARG A 106 -19.91 32.78 -26.11
CA ARG A 106 -19.01 33.94 -25.94
C ARG A 106 -19.64 35.16 -25.24
N THR A 107 -20.68 34.95 -24.43
CA THR A 107 -21.46 36.00 -23.80
C THR A 107 -21.16 36.01 -22.31
N PRO A 108 -20.58 37.09 -21.76
CA PRO A 108 -20.23 37.14 -20.34
C PRO A 108 -21.45 37.06 -19.43
N GLN A 109 -22.63 37.50 -19.89
CA GLN A 109 -23.88 37.48 -19.12
C GLN A 109 -24.38 36.05 -18.82
N LEU A 110 -24.18 35.11 -19.75
CA LEU A 110 -24.56 33.70 -19.53
C LEU A 110 -23.65 33.05 -18.48
N ILE A 111 -22.35 33.32 -18.56
CA ILE A 111 -21.37 32.83 -17.59
C ILE A 111 -21.64 33.42 -16.20
N GLN A 112 -21.96 34.72 -16.12
CA GLN A 112 -22.35 35.36 -14.87
C GLN A 112 -23.64 34.76 -14.29
N ARG A 113 -24.64 34.47 -15.12
CA ARG A 113 -25.88 33.82 -14.69
C ARG A 113 -25.61 32.44 -14.07
N ASP A 114 -24.78 31.63 -14.73
CA ASP A 114 -24.43 30.29 -14.26
C ASP A 114 -23.64 30.34 -12.95
N VAL A 115 -22.76 31.33 -12.81
CA VAL A 115 -21.91 31.55 -11.63
C VAL A 115 -22.66 32.18 -10.45
N ASN A 116 -23.68 33.01 -10.68
CA ASN A 116 -24.46 33.66 -9.61
C ASN A 116 -25.24 32.66 -8.73
N VAL A 117 -25.43 31.42 -9.19
CA VAL A 117 -26.05 30.33 -8.43
C VAL A 117 -25.07 29.71 -7.40
N LEU A 118 -23.76 29.99 -7.54
CA LEU A 118 -22.72 29.43 -6.69
C LEU A 118 -22.60 30.22 -5.38
N ASN A 119 -22.57 29.51 -4.25
CA ASN A 119 -22.43 30.11 -2.92
C ASN A 119 -21.03 30.71 -2.66
N ARG A 120 -19.99 30.26 -3.40
CA ARG A 120 -18.61 30.71 -3.24
C ARG A 120 -17.85 30.63 -4.57
N LEU A 121 -16.97 31.60 -4.81
CA LEU A 121 -16.03 31.63 -5.94
C LEU A 121 -14.59 31.60 -5.45
N PRO A 122 -13.66 30.95 -6.18
CA PRO A 122 -12.24 30.96 -5.85
C PRO A 122 -11.68 32.37 -6.13
N LYS A 123 -10.82 32.85 -5.24
CA LYS A 123 -10.08 34.10 -5.45
C LYS A 123 -8.89 33.87 -6.38
N HIS A 124 -8.24 32.72 -6.22
CA HIS A 124 -7.14 32.26 -7.06
C HIS A 124 -7.46 30.89 -7.66
N LEU A 125 -7.62 30.87 -8.98
CA LEU A 125 -7.79 29.64 -9.76
C LEU A 125 -6.47 29.25 -10.42
N SER A 126 -6.14 27.97 -10.47
CA SER A 126 -5.06 27.47 -11.31
C SER A 126 -5.53 26.37 -12.26
N VAL A 127 -4.90 26.29 -13.43
CA VAL A 127 -5.19 25.31 -14.48
C VAL A 127 -3.91 24.70 -15.02
N ILE A 128 -3.94 23.42 -15.37
CA ILE A 128 -2.85 22.73 -16.07
C ILE A 128 -3.27 22.52 -17.52
N LEU A 129 -2.46 23.05 -18.44
CA LEU A 129 -2.61 22.86 -19.88
C LEU A 129 -1.45 22.03 -20.43
N THR A 130 -1.74 21.25 -21.47
CA THR A 130 -0.79 20.34 -22.11
C THR A 130 -0.58 20.74 -23.55
N LEU A 131 0.68 20.90 -23.96
CA LEU A 131 1.04 21.10 -25.36
C LEU A 131 0.92 19.76 -26.13
N GLU A 132 -0.04 19.67 -27.04
CA GLU A 132 -0.18 18.51 -27.93
C GLU A 132 0.91 18.56 -29.03
N ASN A 133 1.73 17.51 -29.13
CA ASN A 133 2.76 17.36 -30.16
C ASN A 133 2.16 16.84 -31.47
N ASP A 134 1.30 17.63 -32.10
CA ASP A 134 0.87 17.35 -33.46
C ASP A 134 2.03 17.73 -34.40
N GLY A 135 2.64 16.74 -35.06
CA GLY A 135 3.86 16.88 -35.88
C GLY A 135 3.81 17.82 -37.11
N ARG A 136 3.00 18.88 -37.09
CA ARG A 136 2.95 19.97 -38.07
C ARG A 136 3.04 21.32 -37.36
N GLY A 137 3.99 22.14 -37.80
CA GLY A 137 4.45 23.35 -37.10
C GLY A 137 3.36 24.29 -36.59
N GLY A 138 3.62 24.87 -35.41
CA GLY A 138 2.90 26.03 -34.86
C GLY A 138 1.44 25.81 -34.41
N ALA A 139 0.75 24.75 -34.87
CA ALA A 139 -0.67 24.56 -34.60
C ALA A 139 -0.97 24.25 -33.11
N GLY A 140 -0.13 23.44 -32.47
CA GLY A 140 -0.28 23.09 -31.06
C GLY A 140 -0.12 24.30 -30.12
N ILE A 141 0.84 25.18 -30.39
CA ILE A 141 1.04 26.41 -29.59
C ILE A 141 -0.09 27.42 -29.82
N GLN A 142 -0.58 27.57 -31.05
CA GLN A 142 -1.73 28.44 -31.31
C GLN A 142 -2.97 27.97 -30.57
N ARG A 143 -3.24 26.66 -30.59
CA ARG A 143 -4.34 26.05 -29.82
C ARG A 143 -4.17 26.28 -28.32
N LEU A 144 -2.98 26.10 -27.78
CA LEU A 144 -2.69 26.35 -26.37
C LEU A 144 -2.95 27.82 -25.98
N ILE A 145 -2.54 28.77 -26.83
CA ILE A 145 -2.80 30.21 -26.65
C ILE A 145 -4.31 30.48 -26.67
N ASP A 146 -5.04 29.88 -27.61
CA ASP A 146 -6.48 30.04 -27.73
C ASP A 146 -7.23 29.45 -26.51
N GLU A 147 -6.82 28.28 -26.02
CA GLU A 147 -7.34 27.64 -24.82
C GLU A 147 -7.07 28.48 -23.56
N ALA A 148 -5.86 29.02 -23.41
CA ALA A 148 -5.52 29.96 -22.34
C ALA A 148 -6.40 31.22 -22.40
N ALA A 149 -6.61 31.77 -23.61
CA ALA A 149 -7.46 32.94 -23.82
C ALA A 149 -8.95 32.69 -23.49
N ASP A 150 -9.45 31.49 -23.80
CA ASP A 150 -10.81 31.09 -23.43
C ASP A 150 -10.99 30.98 -21.90
N ILE A 151 -10.05 30.34 -21.20
CA ILE A 151 -10.08 30.24 -19.73
C ILE A 151 -10.02 31.63 -19.09
N VAL A 152 -9.18 32.53 -19.59
CA VAL A 152 -9.09 33.91 -19.11
C VAL A 152 -10.43 34.64 -19.27
N ALA A 153 -11.07 34.50 -20.43
CA ALA A 153 -12.38 35.10 -20.67
C ALA A 153 -13.45 34.54 -19.72
N TRP A 154 -13.40 33.24 -19.41
CA TRP A 154 -14.31 32.61 -18.45
C TRP A 154 -14.06 33.11 -17.02
N CYS A 155 -12.80 33.22 -16.60
CA CYS A 155 -12.43 33.77 -15.28
C CYS A 155 -12.86 35.23 -15.13
N ALA A 156 -12.60 36.06 -16.14
CA ALA A 156 -13.04 37.46 -16.17
C ALA A 156 -14.56 37.57 -16.07
N SER A 157 -15.29 36.70 -16.78
CA SER A 157 -16.75 36.66 -16.76
C SER A 157 -17.30 36.16 -15.42
N ALA A 158 -16.66 35.16 -14.81
CA ALA A 158 -17.02 34.63 -13.49
C ALA A 158 -16.65 35.58 -12.34
N GLY A 159 -15.78 36.57 -12.57
CA GLY A 159 -15.31 37.51 -11.56
C GLY A 159 -14.18 36.98 -10.67
N ILE A 160 -13.40 36.03 -11.17
CA ILE A 160 -12.18 35.51 -10.52
C ILE A 160 -11.05 36.52 -10.76
N SER A 161 -10.33 36.93 -9.72
CA SER A 161 -9.32 38.01 -9.79
C SER A 161 -7.90 37.54 -10.10
N GLN A 162 -7.58 36.26 -9.86
CA GLN A 162 -6.24 35.72 -10.05
C GLN A 162 -6.30 34.35 -10.73
N LEU A 163 -5.51 34.18 -11.80
CA LEU A 163 -5.42 32.96 -12.59
C LEU A 163 -3.95 32.55 -12.79
N SER A 164 -3.60 31.32 -12.43
CA SER A 164 -2.31 30.71 -12.76
C SER A 164 -2.45 29.62 -13.81
N ILE A 165 -1.80 29.77 -14.96
CA ILE A 165 -1.80 28.80 -16.06
C ILE A 165 -0.45 28.10 -16.09
N TYR A 166 -0.45 26.79 -15.85
CA TYR A 166 0.77 25.97 -15.87
C TYR A 166 0.86 25.16 -17.16
N GLU A 167 2.02 25.23 -17.81
CA GLU A 167 2.39 24.41 -18.96
C GLU A 167 3.82 23.87 -18.78
N LYS A 168 3.98 22.54 -18.85
CA LYS A 168 5.20 21.85 -18.44
C LYS A 168 6.48 22.33 -19.14
N SER A 169 6.48 22.49 -20.48
CA SER A 169 7.69 22.81 -21.24
C SER A 169 8.12 24.28 -21.15
N GLY A 170 7.28 25.15 -20.59
CA GLY A 170 7.53 26.59 -20.52
C GLY A 170 7.45 27.29 -21.87
N THR A 171 6.93 26.62 -22.89
CA THR A 171 6.80 27.20 -24.24
C THR A 171 5.82 28.37 -24.21
N LEU A 172 4.73 28.27 -23.44
CA LEU A 172 3.75 29.34 -23.30
C LEU A 172 4.34 30.64 -22.73
N LYS A 173 5.33 30.54 -21.82
CA LYS A 173 6.06 31.70 -21.30
C LYS A 173 6.86 32.42 -22.38
N GLY A 174 7.46 31.66 -23.30
CA GLY A 174 8.18 32.22 -24.44
C GLY A 174 7.30 33.02 -25.40
N TYR A 175 5.98 32.76 -25.39
CA TYR A 175 4.97 33.46 -26.21
C TYR A 175 4.08 34.39 -25.35
N LEU A 176 4.61 34.95 -24.26
CA LEU A 176 3.85 35.83 -23.36
C LEU A 176 3.24 37.06 -24.08
N PRO A 177 3.96 37.79 -24.96
CA PRO A 177 3.38 38.92 -25.71
C PRO A 177 2.23 38.51 -26.64
N GLU A 178 2.39 37.39 -27.34
CA GLU A 178 1.38 36.83 -28.25
C GLU A 178 0.16 36.35 -27.46
N THR A 179 0.37 35.69 -26.33
CA THR A 179 -0.69 35.24 -25.42
C THR A 179 -1.45 36.42 -24.85
N HIS A 180 -0.76 37.47 -24.41
CA HIS A 180 -1.38 38.71 -23.93
C HIS A 180 -2.23 39.39 -25.02
N ARG A 181 -1.75 39.42 -26.28
CA ARG A 181 -2.52 39.94 -27.42
C ARG A 181 -3.77 39.10 -27.68
N ALA A 182 -3.65 37.78 -27.76
CA ALA A 182 -4.78 36.88 -27.99
C ALA A 182 -5.82 36.98 -26.87
N VAL A 183 -5.39 37.03 -25.62
CA VAL A 183 -6.26 37.28 -24.45
C VAL A 183 -6.96 38.63 -24.57
N SER A 184 -6.25 39.69 -24.92
CA SER A 184 -6.83 41.04 -25.07
C SER A 184 -7.90 41.07 -26.17
N GLU A 185 -7.63 40.45 -27.31
CA GLU A 185 -8.59 40.33 -28.42
C GLU A 185 -9.81 39.50 -28.00
N LYS A 186 -9.62 38.41 -27.26
CA LYS A 186 -10.70 37.57 -26.75
C LYS A 186 -11.57 38.30 -25.72
N LEU A 187 -10.96 39.03 -24.80
CA LEU A 187 -11.67 39.87 -23.82
C LEU A 187 -12.45 40.98 -24.52
N ALA A 188 -11.86 41.65 -25.52
CA ALA A 188 -12.56 42.65 -26.33
C ALA A 188 -13.74 42.04 -27.11
N ALA A 189 -13.63 40.78 -27.56
CA ALA A 189 -14.74 40.08 -28.20
C ALA A 189 -15.87 39.71 -27.23
N TYR A 190 -15.57 39.41 -25.96
CA TYR A 190 -16.57 39.06 -24.93
C TYR A 190 -17.25 40.29 -24.32
N PHE A 191 -16.48 41.33 -23.98
CA PHE A 191 -16.95 42.50 -23.23
C PHE A 191 -17.07 43.78 -24.08
N GLY A 192 -16.68 43.72 -25.36
CA GLY A 192 -16.63 44.89 -26.23
C GLY A 192 -15.49 45.84 -25.84
N PRO A 193 -15.63 47.16 -26.05
CA PRO A 193 -14.60 48.15 -25.73
C PRO A 193 -14.36 48.35 -24.21
N TYR A 194 -15.12 47.67 -23.35
CA TYR A 194 -15.11 47.83 -21.90
C TYR A 194 -14.76 46.51 -21.19
N PHE A 195 -13.46 46.19 -21.08
CA PHE A 195 -12.97 44.96 -20.45
C PHE A 195 -12.05 45.28 -19.25
N PRO A 196 -11.86 44.34 -18.30
CA PRO A 196 -11.08 44.58 -17.07
C PRO A 196 -9.60 44.90 -17.34
N ALA A 197 -8.97 45.64 -16.43
CA ALA A 197 -7.52 45.82 -16.45
C ALA A 197 -6.81 44.48 -16.29
N LEU A 198 -5.82 44.24 -17.14
CA LEU A 198 -5.12 42.96 -17.25
C LEU A 198 -3.64 43.14 -16.90
N THR A 199 -3.14 42.29 -16.01
CA THR A 199 -1.71 42.08 -15.81
C THR A 199 -1.39 40.63 -16.13
N MET A 200 -0.41 40.39 -17.01
CA MET A 200 0.08 39.06 -17.32
C MET A 200 1.59 39.01 -17.07
N GLY A 201 2.02 38.05 -16.25
CA GLY A 201 3.43 37.86 -15.91
C GLY A 201 3.83 36.40 -15.90
N ALA A 202 5.13 36.17 -15.77
CA ALA A 202 5.71 34.87 -15.43
C ALA A 202 6.81 35.13 -14.39
N PRO A 203 7.12 34.17 -13.50
CA PRO A 203 8.23 34.31 -12.57
C PRO A 203 9.53 34.68 -13.30
N HIS A 204 10.30 35.60 -12.72
CA HIS A 204 11.56 36.09 -13.27
C HIS A 204 11.48 36.80 -14.64
N MET A 205 10.28 37.16 -15.11
CA MET A 205 10.06 37.94 -16.34
C MET A 205 9.27 39.22 -16.07
N PRO A 206 9.49 40.31 -16.85
CA PRO A 206 8.71 41.53 -16.69
C PRO A 206 7.24 41.29 -17.05
N SER A 207 6.33 41.76 -16.20
CA SER A 207 4.89 41.67 -16.44
C SER A 207 4.45 42.64 -17.54
N VAL A 208 3.57 42.18 -18.44
CA VAL A 208 2.88 43.01 -19.42
C VAL A 208 1.54 43.43 -18.82
N SER A 209 1.28 44.74 -18.76
CA SER A 209 0.04 45.28 -18.23
C SER A 209 -0.67 46.16 -19.26
N ARG A 210 -2.00 46.13 -19.23
CA ARG A 210 -2.86 47.02 -20.02
C ARG A 210 -3.85 47.75 -19.10
N PRO A 211 -3.88 49.09 -19.10
CA PRO A 211 -4.80 49.86 -18.27
C PRO A 211 -6.26 49.67 -18.69
N ALA A 212 -7.19 49.79 -17.74
CA ALA A 212 -8.64 49.71 -17.99
C ALA A 212 -9.14 50.82 -18.92
N SER A 213 -10.22 50.55 -19.64
CA SER A 213 -10.87 51.54 -20.51
C SER A 213 -11.45 52.74 -19.71
N PRO A 214 -11.48 53.98 -20.26
CA PRO A 214 -11.74 55.22 -19.52
C PRO A 214 -13.10 55.31 -18.79
N ARG A 215 -14.14 54.63 -19.28
CA ARG A 215 -15.49 54.65 -18.67
C ARG A 215 -15.74 53.57 -17.61
N ALA A 216 -14.78 52.67 -17.37
CA ALA A 216 -14.87 51.69 -16.28
C ALA A 216 -14.63 52.32 -14.89
N ALA A 217 -14.10 53.55 -14.85
CA ALA A 217 -13.93 54.32 -13.62
C ALA A 217 -15.23 55.03 -13.15
N ASP A 218 -16.20 55.25 -14.05
CA ASP A 218 -17.39 56.08 -13.77
C ASP A 218 -18.65 55.29 -13.38
N VAL A 219 -18.60 53.95 -13.37
CA VAL A 219 -19.68 53.11 -12.80
C VAL A 219 -19.30 52.79 -11.36
N ALA A 220 -19.48 53.78 -10.50
CA ALA A 220 -19.39 53.66 -9.05
C ALA A 220 -20.60 52.90 -8.49
N ASP A 221 -20.70 51.60 -8.81
CA ASP A 221 -21.31 50.59 -7.94
C ASP A 221 -20.89 49.20 -8.45
N GLY A 222 -19.81 48.63 -7.89
CA GLY A 222 -19.38 47.25 -8.17
C GLY A 222 -18.10 47.05 -9.01
N CYS A 223 -16.97 47.63 -8.57
CA CYS A 223 -15.58 47.20 -8.82
C CYS A 223 -15.16 46.95 -10.29
N ALA A 224 -14.33 47.82 -10.85
CA ALA A 224 -13.48 47.48 -11.99
C ALA A 224 -12.50 46.37 -11.55
N LYS A 225 -12.88 45.10 -11.75
CA LYS A 225 -12.15 43.92 -11.27
C LYS A 225 -10.85 43.78 -12.06
N HIS A 226 -9.71 44.06 -11.43
CA HIS A 226 -8.39 43.78 -12.00
C HIS A 226 -8.17 42.26 -12.09
N LEU A 227 -7.68 41.78 -13.24
CA LEU A 227 -7.35 40.37 -13.46
C LEU A 227 -5.83 40.18 -13.57
N SER A 228 -5.27 39.42 -12.64
CA SER A 228 -3.86 39.03 -12.64
C SER A 228 -3.70 37.61 -13.18
N ILE A 229 -2.86 37.46 -14.20
CA ILE A 229 -2.55 36.18 -14.86
C ILE A 229 -1.07 35.87 -14.68
N LEU A 230 -0.79 34.66 -14.21
CA LEU A 230 0.55 34.16 -14.07
C LEU A 230 0.76 32.90 -14.93
N LEU A 231 1.80 32.91 -15.77
CA LEU A 231 2.20 31.78 -16.59
C LEU A 231 3.34 31.01 -15.91
N LEU A 232 3.16 29.71 -15.75
CA LEU A 232 4.08 28.84 -15.00
C LEU A 232 4.59 27.67 -15.84
N SER A 233 5.76 27.15 -15.47
CA SER A 233 6.39 25.97 -16.06
C SER A 233 7.01 25.04 -15.02
N ALA A 234 7.49 23.87 -15.45
CA ALA A 234 8.15 22.93 -14.54
C ALA A 234 9.39 23.52 -13.82
N GLU A 235 10.06 24.48 -14.46
CA GLU A 235 11.22 25.20 -13.90
C GLU A 235 10.80 26.06 -12.68
N ASP A 236 9.59 26.60 -12.65
CA ASP A 236 9.09 27.36 -11.48
C ASP A 236 8.71 26.47 -10.30
N GLY A 237 8.69 25.17 -10.52
CA GLY A 237 8.57 24.16 -9.49
C GLY A 237 9.94 23.90 -8.89
N ARG A 238 10.38 22.64 -8.95
CA ARG A 238 11.54 22.17 -8.18
C ARG A 238 12.81 23.01 -8.32
N ASP A 239 13.03 23.62 -9.48
CA ASP A 239 14.25 24.40 -9.72
C ASP A 239 14.23 25.74 -8.96
N SER A 240 13.09 26.42 -8.85
CA SER A 240 12.94 27.61 -7.98
C SER A 240 13.21 27.31 -6.50
N LEU A 241 12.85 26.11 -6.02
CA LEU A 241 13.17 25.69 -4.65
C LEU A 241 14.68 25.47 -4.47
N VAL A 242 15.32 24.89 -5.47
CA VAL A 242 16.77 24.70 -5.49
C VAL A 242 17.49 26.04 -5.51
N ASP A 243 17.02 26.99 -6.31
CA ASP A 243 17.62 28.32 -6.43
C ASP A 243 17.42 29.16 -5.16
N LEU A 244 16.23 29.15 -4.55
CA LEU A 244 16.00 29.76 -3.24
C LEU A 244 16.93 29.15 -2.17
N THR A 245 17.10 27.83 -2.18
CA THR A 245 18.00 27.14 -1.26
C THR A 245 19.46 27.57 -1.45
N LYS A 246 19.92 27.71 -2.71
CA LYS A 246 21.26 28.24 -3.01
C LYS A 246 21.41 29.68 -2.50
N THR A 247 20.44 30.55 -2.76
CA THR A 247 20.47 31.95 -2.34
C THR A 247 20.50 32.08 -0.82
N LEU A 248 19.63 31.37 -0.10
CA LEU A 248 19.61 31.39 1.37
C LEU A 248 20.92 30.82 1.96
N THR A 249 21.47 29.77 1.36
CA THR A 249 22.75 29.19 1.76
C THR A 249 23.90 30.19 1.54
N GLU A 250 23.95 30.86 0.38
CA GLU A 250 24.96 31.87 0.07
C GLU A 250 24.85 33.09 0.99
N MET A 251 23.63 33.56 1.27
CA MET A 251 23.39 34.64 2.23
C MET A 251 23.84 34.25 3.63
N SER A 252 23.63 33.00 4.04
CA SER A 252 24.09 32.49 5.33
C SER A 252 25.62 32.38 5.40
N GLN A 253 26.26 31.88 4.34
CA GLN A 253 27.72 31.80 4.23
C GLN A 253 28.39 33.18 4.24
N ARG A 254 27.72 34.21 3.69
CA ARG A 254 28.16 35.60 3.73
C ARG A 254 27.75 36.34 5.02
N SER A 255 27.22 35.62 6.01
CA SER A 255 26.75 36.15 7.30
C SER A 255 25.69 37.27 7.19
N LYS A 256 24.91 37.30 6.10
CA LYS A 256 23.78 38.23 5.91
C LYS A 256 22.51 37.79 6.63
N ILE A 257 22.37 36.48 6.85
CA ILE A 257 21.27 35.85 7.58
C ILE A 257 21.83 34.73 8.46
N SER A 258 21.32 34.58 9.68
CA SER A 258 21.70 33.44 10.53
C SER A 258 21.04 32.16 10.02
N SER A 259 21.71 31.01 10.17
CA SER A 259 21.09 29.71 9.86
C SER A 259 19.86 29.41 10.74
N ALA A 260 19.78 30.02 11.92
CA ALA A 260 18.63 29.92 12.81
C ALA A 260 17.41 30.74 12.35
N ASP A 261 17.60 31.75 11.49
CA ASP A 261 16.54 32.63 11.00
C ASP A 261 15.84 32.05 9.76
N ILE A 262 16.38 30.97 9.18
CA ILE A 262 15.78 30.26 8.05
C ILE A 262 14.62 29.39 8.55
N SER A 263 13.44 29.99 8.68
CA SER A 263 12.21 29.32 9.08
C SER A 263 11.39 28.85 7.87
N MET A 264 10.47 27.91 8.10
CA MET A 264 9.49 27.51 7.07
C MET A 264 8.59 28.69 6.64
N GLU A 265 8.36 29.66 7.52
CA GLU A 265 7.57 30.85 7.21
C GLU A 265 8.29 31.78 6.24
N LEU A 266 9.61 31.94 6.40
CA LEU A 266 10.44 32.70 5.46
C LEU A 266 10.44 32.03 4.09
N ILE A 267 10.64 30.71 4.04
CA ILE A 267 10.62 29.94 2.79
C ILE A 267 9.25 30.04 2.10
N ASP A 268 8.16 29.89 2.86
CA ASP A 268 6.81 29.99 2.32
C ASP A 268 6.50 31.42 1.81
N ALA A 269 6.97 32.47 2.51
CA ALA A 269 6.80 33.86 2.07
C ALA A 269 7.58 34.16 0.78
N GLU A 270 8.88 33.79 0.74
CA GLU A 270 9.74 33.99 -0.43
C GLU A 270 9.24 33.23 -1.66
N LEU A 271 8.80 31.97 -1.50
CA LEU A 271 8.23 31.18 -2.61
C LEU A 271 6.86 31.71 -3.07
N SER A 272 6.06 32.26 -2.14
CA SER A 272 4.76 32.85 -2.48
C SER A 272 4.90 34.16 -3.25
N GLU A 273 5.91 34.98 -2.92
CA GLU A 273 6.20 36.24 -3.61
C GLU A 273 6.94 36.04 -4.94
N SER A 274 7.90 35.11 -5.00
CA SER A 274 8.73 34.88 -6.18
C SER A 274 8.05 34.04 -7.27
N VAL A 275 7.25 33.04 -6.87
CA VAL A 275 6.58 32.12 -7.80
C VAL A 275 5.08 32.40 -7.81
N MET A 276 4.34 31.90 -6.81
CA MET A 276 2.91 32.24 -6.63
C MET A 276 2.39 31.84 -5.26
N GLY A 277 1.31 32.51 -4.82
CA GLY A 277 0.52 32.08 -3.67
C GLY A 277 -0.26 30.79 -3.90
N GLU A 278 -0.83 30.25 -2.83
CA GLU A 278 -1.63 29.01 -2.85
C GLU A 278 -3.00 29.22 -3.53
N PRO A 279 -3.34 28.45 -4.59
CA PRO A 279 -4.63 28.55 -5.26
C PRO A 279 -5.75 27.87 -4.47
N ASP A 280 -6.96 28.41 -4.56
CA ASP A 280 -8.16 27.83 -3.94
C ASP A 280 -8.63 26.56 -4.68
N LEU A 281 -8.49 26.54 -6.02
CA LEU A 281 -8.93 25.46 -6.90
C LEU A 281 -7.92 25.23 -8.04
N LEU A 282 -7.60 23.97 -8.32
CA LEU A 282 -6.79 23.52 -9.45
C LEU A 282 -7.64 22.65 -10.39
N ILE A 283 -7.83 23.08 -11.64
CA ILE A 283 -8.60 22.34 -12.65
C ILE A 283 -7.66 21.63 -13.63
N LEU A 284 -7.85 20.32 -13.78
CA LEU A 284 -7.15 19.47 -14.73
C LEU A 284 -8.09 19.12 -15.89
N PHE A 285 -7.72 19.54 -17.11
CA PHE A 285 -8.49 19.25 -18.32
C PHE A 285 -8.09 17.91 -18.98
N GLY A 286 -7.16 17.15 -18.40
CA GLY A 286 -6.76 15.83 -18.90
C GLY A 286 -7.68 14.68 -18.44
N PRO A 287 -7.59 13.50 -19.10
CA PRO A 287 -8.42 12.34 -18.76
C PRO A 287 -8.02 11.68 -17.42
N HIS A 288 -6.82 11.98 -16.93
CA HIS A 288 -6.23 11.43 -15.72
C HIS A 288 -5.67 12.56 -14.84
N VAL A 289 -5.55 12.30 -13.54
CA VAL A 289 -4.88 13.22 -12.61
C VAL A 289 -3.39 13.12 -12.83
N GLU A 290 -2.84 14.07 -13.59
CA GLU A 290 -1.41 14.22 -13.80
C GLU A 290 -1.02 15.67 -13.53
N LEU A 291 -0.14 15.88 -12.54
CA LEU A 291 0.33 17.22 -12.17
C LEU A 291 1.55 17.65 -12.99
N ALA A 292 2.15 16.77 -13.79
CA ALA A 292 3.21 17.09 -14.77
C ALA A 292 4.44 17.86 -14.25
N GLY A 293 4.68 17.92 -12.93
CA GLY A 293 5.74 18.73 -12.32
C GLY A 293 5.28 20.09 -11.77
N TYR A 294 3.97 20.31 -11.67
CA TYR A 294 3.35 21.47 -11.03
C TYR A 294 3.93 21.69 -9.62
N PRO A 295 4.18 22.96 -9.20
CA PRO A 295 4.81 23.25 -7.91
C PRO A 295 4.09 22.59 -6.71
N PRO A 296 4.72 21.60 -6.03
CA PRO A 296 4.02 20.74 -5.07
C PRO A 296 3.75 21.40 -3.71
N TRP A 297 4.45 22.48 -3.35
CA TRP A 297 4.23 23.19 -2.08
C TRP A 297 3.00 24.10 -2.10
N GLN A 298 2.43 24.37 -3.28
CA GLN A 298 1.24 25.19 -3.46
C GLN A 298 -0.06 24.41 -3.40
N VAL A 299 -0.05 23.07 -3.29
CA VAL A 299 -1.28 22.25 -3.28
C VAL A 299 -1.67 21.75 -1.88
N ARG A 300 -1.29 22.46 -0.81
CA ARG A 300 -1.52 22.00 0.58
C ARG A 300 -3.01 22.00 0.93
N LEU A 301 -3.73 23.04 0.54
CA LEU A 301 -5.16 23.29 0.78
C LEU A 301 -5.97 23.45 -0.51
N THR A 302 -5.31 23.44 -1.68
CA THR A 302 -5.94 23.54 -2.99
C THR A 302 -6.85 22.34 -3.27
N GLU A 303 -8.09 22.61 -3.66
CA GLU A 303 -8.97 21.57 -4.17
C GLU A 303 -8.59 21.21 -5.61
N ILE A 304 -8.41 19.91 -5.92
CA ILE A 304 -8.04 19.46 -7.27
C ILE A 304 -9.27 18.85 -7.93
N PHE A 305 -9.66 19.41 -9.07
CA PHE A 305 -10.81 18.97 -9.84
C PHE A 305 -10.39 18.43 -11.21
N HIS A 306 -10.92 17.27 -11.60
CA HIS A 306 -10.74 16.70 -12.94
C HIS A 306 -11.99 15.94 -13.38
N VAL A 307 -12.18 15.79 -14.69
CA VAL A 307 -13.25 14.98 -15.28
C VAL A 307 -12.61 13.80 -16.01
N GLN A 308 -12.98 12.58 -15.61
CA GLN A 308 -12.48 11.36 -16.26
C GLN A 308 -12.86 11.32 -17.75
N ASP A 309 -11.94 10.82 -18.57
CA ASP A 309 -12.08 10.67 -20.02
C ASP A 309 -12.30 11.99 -20.79
N ASN A 310 -12.03 13.15 -20.17
CA ASN A 310 -12.01 14.43 -20.85
C ASN A 310 -10.75 14.56 -21.74
N GLN A 311 -10.92 15.08 -22.95
CA GLN A 311 -9.85 15.14 -23.98
C GLN A 311 -9.49 16.57 -24.41
N GLY A 312 -9.98 17.60 -23.70
CA GLY A 312 -9.69 18.98 -24.10
C GLY A 312 -10.30 20.03 -23.18
N VAL A 313 -9.89 21.28 -23.37
CA VAL A 313 -10.38 22.42 -22.59
C VAL A 313 -11.81 22.76 -22.99
N GLY A 314 -12.72 22.79 -22.02
CA GLY A 314 -14.12 23.10 -22.26
C GLY A 314 -14.79 23.73 -21.05
N TYR A 315 -15.70 24.67 -21.29
CA TYR A 315 -16.38 25.40 -20.23
C TYR A 315 -17.22 24.50 -19.32
N GLN A 316 -17.77 23.40 -19.84
CA GLN A 316 -18.49 22.42 -19.03
C GLN A 316 -17.62 21.83 -17.91
N VAL A 317 -16.31 21.68 -18.15
CA VAL A 317 -15.36 21.20 -17.14
C VAL A 317 -15.01 22.33 -16.18
N PHE A 318 -14.78 23.54 -16.71
CA PHE A 318 -14.55 24.75 -15.92
C PHE A 318 -15.69 25.04 -14.93
N TYR A 319 -16.94 25.05 -15.41
CA TYR A 319 -18.13 25.30 -14.59
C TYR A 319 -18.34 24.24 -13.52
N ARG A 320 -18.19 22.95 -13.86
CA ARG A 320 -18.25 21.86 -12.87
C ARG A 320 -17.14 21.96 -11.83
N GLY A 321 -15.96 22.43 -12.21
CA GLY A 321 -14.88 22.72 -11.29
C GLY A 321 -15.27 23.79 -10.27
N LEU A 322 -15.88 24.89 -10.73
CA LEU A 322 -16.39 25.92 -9.83
C LEU A 322 -17.52 25.41 -8.91
N CYS A 323 -18.39 24.53 -9.41
CA CYS A 323 -19.44 23.90 -8.60
C CYS A 323 -18.90 22.94 -7.53
N SER A 324 -17.69 22.42 -7.71
CA SER A 324 -17.10 21.43 -6.79
C SER A 324 -16.60 22.04 -5.48
N ILE A 325 -16.46 23.37 -5.41
CA ILE A 325 -15.94 24.08 -4.24
C ILE A 325 -16.91 23.95 -3.07
N LYS A 326 -16.50 23.27 -1.99
CA LYS A 326 -17.31 23.10 -0.78
C LYS A 326 -17.12 24.26 0.22
N PRO A 327 -18.13 24.60 1.04
CA PRO A 327 -17.95 25.52 2.16
C PRO A 327 -17.01 24.91 3.21
N ARG A 328 -15.86 25.55 3.47
CA ARG A 328 -14.90 25.13 4.51
C ARG A 328 -14.81 26.18 5.62
N MET A 329 -14.92 25.69 6.87
CA MET A 329 -14.55 26.38 8.11
C MET A 329 -13.09 26.84 8.05
N ARG A 330 -12.85 28.15 8.16
CA ARG A 330 -11.50 28.68 8.41
C ARG A 330 -11.14 28.38 9.87
N LEU A 331 -10.27 27.41 10.12
CA LEU A 331 -9.49 27.43 11.36
C LEU A 331 -8.58 28.66 11.27
N ALA A 332 -8.82 29.64 12.13
CA ALA A 332 -7.85 30.69 12.38
C ALA A 332 -6.55 30.03 12.86
N ARG A 333 -5.42 30.37 12.23
CA ARG A 333 -4.07 30.04 12.71
C ARG A 333 -3.96 30.51 14.16
N THR A 334 -4.01 29.56 15.09
CA THR A 334 -3.34 29.71 16.39
C THR A 334 -2.11 28.84 16.31
N ASN A 335 -0.96 29.44 16.64
CA ASN A 335 0.35 28.82 16.63
C ASN A 335 0.33 27.45 17.30
N ASP A 336 0.44 26.37 16.53
CA ASP A 336 1.18 25.21 17.00
C ASP A 336 1.75 24.37 15.85
N ARG A 337 2.93 23.80 16.13
CA ARG A 337 3.86 23.20 15.18
C ARG A 337 3.34 21.85 14.66
N GLY A 338 3.49 21.61 13.36
CA GLY A 338 3.43 20.25 12.80
C GLY A 338 2.74 20.19 11.44
N GLY A 339 3.53 20.19 10.37
CA GLY A 339 3.03 20.07 9.00
C GLY A 339 2.48 18.68 8.67
N ARG A 340 1.34 18.63 7.97
CA ARG A 340 0.93 17.50 7.14
C ARG A 340 0.15 17.96 5.91
N LEU A 341 0.57 17.41 4.77
CA LEU A 341 -0.20 17.29 3.53
C LEU A 341 -1.35 16.30 3.77
N LEU A 342 -2.58 16.69 3.39
CA LEU A 342 -3.80 15.92 3.61
C LEU A 342 -4.39 15.47 2.27
N THR A 343 -4.34 14.16 2.02
CA THR A 343 -5.14 13.45 1.03
C THR A 343 -6.58 13.39 1.53
N THR A 344 -7.53 14.03 0.84
CA THR A 344 -8.94 14.10 1.28
C THR A 344 -9.76 12.98 0.64
N TYR A 345 -10.29 12.06 1.46
CA TYR A 345 -11.39 11.16 1.08
C TYR A 345 -12.74 11.82 1.39
N LEU A 346 -13.72 11.54 0.52
CA LEU A 346 -15.10 12.00 0.52
C LEU A 346 -15.92 11.48 1.71
N THR A 347 -16.58 12.38 2.44
CA THR A 347 -17.88 12.14 3.08
C THR A 347 -18.78 13.37 2.88
N MET A 348 -20.01 13.13 2.45
CA MET A 348 -21.05 14.14 2.29
C MET A 348 -21.91 14.18 3.57
N SER A 349 -22.04 15.36 4.16
CA SER A 349 -23.09 15.72 5.09
C SER A 349 -23.56 17.11 4.70
N HIS A 350 -24.77 17.19 4.11
CA HIS A 350 -25.44 18.45 3.80
C HIS A 350 -26.11 19.01 5.05
N PRO A 351 -25.99 20.32 5.33
CA PRO A 351 -27.03 21.08 5.98
C PRO A 351 -27.74 21.91 4.90
N ASP A 352 -29.06 21.79 4.78
CA ASP A 352 -29.89 22.95 4.46
C ASP A 352 -31.36 22.68 4.79
N GLU A 353 -31.82 23.47 5.74
CA GLU A 353 -33.18 23.63 6.19
C GLU A 353 -33.89 24.60 5.24
N LYS A 354 -34.73 24.06 4.34
CA LYS A 354 -35.85 24.81 3.75
C LYS A 354 -37.08 23.92 3.72
N THR A 355 -38.10 24.37 4.44
CA THR A 355 -39.43 23.79 4.57
C THR A 355 -40.10 23.55 3.20
N PRO A 356 -40.66 22.34 2.97
CA PRO A 356 -41.85 22.17 2.17
C PRO A 356 -43.05 21.83 3.07
N LYS A 357 -44.19 22.43 2.74
CA LYS A 357 -45.47 22.14 3.37
C LYS A 357 -45.94 20.71 3.04
N ASN A 358 -46.51 20.07 4.06
CA ASN A 358 -47.40 18.91 4.05
C ASN A 358 -46.92 17.62 3.35
N ASN A 359 -46.19 16.80 4.12
CA ASN A 359 -46.33 15.34 4.22
C ASN A 359 -45.57 14.87 5.50
N SER A 360 -46.11 15.18 6.69
CA SER A 360 -45.32 15.23 7.93
C SER A 360 -45.27 13.96 8.81
N ILE A 361 -45.87 12.84 8.39
CA ILE A 361 -45.97 11.64 9.26
C ILE A 361 -45.01 10.51 8.84
N ASP A 362 -44.64 10.41 7.56
CA ASP A 362 -43.81 9.30 7.05
C ASP A 362 -42.30 9.63 7.08
N ASP A 363 -41.92 10.86 6.73
CA ASP A 363 -40.52 11.32 6.72
C ASP A 363 -39.88 11.40 8.12
N SER A 364 -40.68 11.72 9.15
CA SER A 364 -40.23 11.81 10.55
C SER A 364 -39.95 10.44 11.17
N ARG A 365 -40.65 9.39 10.70
CA ARG A 365 -40.41 8.01 11.12
C ARG A 365 -39.14 7.45 10.49
N HIS A 366 -38.92 7.72 9.20
CA HIS A 366 -37.75 7.23 8.49
C HIS A 366 -36.45 7.87 9.02
N THR A 367 -36.46 9.18 9.31
CA THR A 367 -35.32 9.89 9.92
C THR A 367 -35.07 9.48 11.37
N ARG A 368 -36.12 9.18 12.16
CA ARG A 368 -35.97 8.65 13.52
C ARG A 368 -35.41 7.23 13.53
N GLU A 369 -35.87 6.36 12.64
CA GLU A 369 -35.32 5.01 12.46
C GLU A 369 -33.85 5.04 12.03
N GLU A 370 -33.49 5.91 11.08
CA GLU A 370 -32.11 6.08 10.63
C GLU A 370 -31.22 6.68 11.73
N ALA A 371 -31.69 7.67 12.48
CA ALA A 371 -30.94 8.25 13.59
C ALA A 371 -30.71 7.24 14.74
N ILE A 372 -31.72 6.44 15.09
CA ILE A 372 -31.58 5.39 16.12
C ILE A 372 -30.66 4.27 15.61
N ARG A 373 -30.76 3.89 14.33
CA ARG A 373 -29.87 2.92 13.70
C ARG A 373 -28.41 3.41 13.66
N MET A 374 -28.17 4.67 13.31
CA MET A 374 -26.84 5.28 13.31
C MET A 374 -26.27 5.43 14.72
N SER A 375 -27.12 5.73 15.71
CA SER A 375 -26.75 5.73 17.13
C SER A 375 -26.39 4.33 17.61
N LEU A 376 -27.18 3.30 17.30
CA LEU A 376 -26.93 1.90 17.67
C LEU A 376 -25.56 1.38 17.23
N LEU A 377 -25.00 1.93 16.16
CA LEU A 377 -23.75 1.48 15.55
C LEU A 377 -22.49 1.97 16.26
N HIS A 378 -22.59 2.94 17.18
CA HIS A 378 -21.42 3.52 17.83
C HIS A 378 -21.51 3.49 19.37
N PRO A 379 -20.40 3.17 20.06
CA PRO A 379 -20.33 3.29 21.51
C PRO A 379 -20.49 4.75 21.95
N PRO A 380 -20.79 5.00 23.23
CA PRO A 380 -20.73 6.34 23.81
C PRO A 380 -19.36 6.96 23.54
N ILE A 381 -19.28 8.26 23.26
CA ILE A 381 -18.00 8.96 23.10
C ILE A 381 -17.37 9.13 24.48
N VAL A 382 -16.28 8.42 24.74
CA VAL A 382 -15.58 8.41 26.02
C VAL A 382 -14.18 8.95 25.78
N ARG A 383 -14.05 10.28 25.69
CA ARG A 383 -12.74 10.95 25.56
C ARG A 383 -11.97 10.77 26.86
N THR A 384 -11.27 9.65 26.97
CA THR A 384 -10.41 9.35 28.11
C THR A 384 -9.07 9.99 27.79
N GLY A 385 -8.52 10.80 28.69
CA GLY A 385 -7.11 11.19 28.59
C GLY A 385 -6.21 9.96 28.66
N ALA A 386 -4.89 10.13 28.71
CA ALA A 386 -3.89 9.05 28.82
C ALA A 386 -4.00 8.14 30.09
N GLY A 387 -5.10 8.21 30.85
CA GLY A 387 -5.40 7.37 32.02
C GLY A 387 -6.00 6.01 31.66
N ALA A 388 -6.27 5.19 32.68
CA ALA A 388 -6.69 3.79 32.54
C ALA A 388 -8.07 3.61 31.86
N LEU A 389 -8.25 2.49 31.13
CA LEU A 389 -9.50 2.18 30.43
C LEU A 389 -10.64 1.85 31.42
N ASN A 390 -11.67 2.69 31.45
CA ASN A 390 -12.88 2.41 32.21
C ASN A 390 -13.96 1.76 31.33
N ARG A 391 -14.08 0.43 31.42
CA ARG A 391 -15.00 -0.41 30.64
C ARG A 391 -16.48 -0.08 30.88
N ALA A 392 -16.84 0.41 32.08
CA ALA A 392 -18.22 0.73 32.41
C ALA A 392 -18.79 1.88 31.57
N LEU A 393 -17.92 2.78 31.09
CA LEU A 393 -18.30 3.94 30.28
C LEU A 393 -18.77 3.58 28.86
N PHE A 394 -18.55 2.32 28.42
CA PHE A 394 -18.99 1.83 27.11
C PHE A 394 -20.40 1.21 27.15
N THR A 395 -21.07 1.27 28.29
CA THR A 395 -22.44 0.78 28.44
C THR A 395 -23.41 1.73 27.75
N LYS A 396 -24.14 1.21 26.75
CA LYS A 396 -25.18 1.96 26.04
C LYS A 396 -26.52 1.23 26.17
N LYS A 397 -27.53 1.95 26.64
CA LYS A 397 -28.90 1.46 26.75
C LYS A 397 -29.72 1.98 25.58
N VAL A 398 -30.46 1.09 24.92
CA VAL A 398 -31.30 1.42 23.78
C VAL A 398 -32.71 0.89 24.03
N ASP A 399 -33.68 1.80 24.00
CA ASP A 399 -35.09 1.45 24.09
C ASP A 399 -35.56 0.82 22.78
N LEU A 400 -36.06 -0.41 22.85
CA LEU A 400 -36.61 -1.19 21.75
C LEU A 400 -37.96 -1.81 22.16
N ALA A 401 -38.61 -2.49 21.23
CA ALA A 401 -39.71 -3.40 21.51
C ALA A 401 -39.28 -4.86 21.32
N ALA A 402 -39.92 -5.77 22.03
CA ALA A 402 -39.75 -7.21 21.86
C ALA A 402 -41.11 -7.90 21.71
N ALA A 403 -41.22 -8.83 20.76
CA ALA A 403 -42.38 -9.70 20.63
C ALA A 403 -42.18 -10.96 21.49
N THR A 404 -42.95 -11.08 22.57
CA THR A 404 -43.02 -12.31 23.37
C THR A 404 -43.83 -13.36 22.62
N VAL A 405 -43.32 -14.60 22.59
CA VAL A 405 -44.01 -15.71 21.91
C VAL A 405 -44.72 -16.56 22.96
N GLN A 406 -46.04 -16.73 22.81
CA GLN A 406 -46.88 -17.46 23.76
C GLN A 406 -46.59 -18.97 23.74
N ASP A 407 -46.39 -19.56 22.55
CA ASP A 407 -45.97 -20.96 22.37
C ASP A 407 -44.52 -21.05 21.85
N PRO A 408 -43.58 -21.69 22.58
CA PRO A 408 -42.20 -21.91 22.13
C PRO A 408 -42.06 -22.56 20.74
N ARG A 409 -43.04 -23.35 20.30
CA ARG A 409 -43.03 -23.99 18.96
C ARG A 409 -43.15 -22.98 17.83
N LEU A 410 -43.77 -21.81 18.09
CA LEU A 410 -44.00 -20.77 17.10
C LEU A 410 -42.79 -19.84 16.91
N ILE A 411 -41.77 -19.92 17.76
CA ILE A 411 -40.56 -19.08 17.69
C ILE A 411 -39.87 -19.20 16.32
N SER A 412 -39.71 -20.41 15.79
CA SER A 412 -39.05 -20.61 14.49
C SER A 412 -39.87 -20.05 13.33
N LYS A 413 -41.21 -20.14 13.41
CA LYS A 413 -42.13 -19.55 12.43
C LYS A 413 -42.02 -18.03 12.46
N TYR A 414 -42.22 -17.41 13.62
CA TYR A 414 -42.23 -15.95 13.74
C TYR A 414 -40.85 -15.31 13.56
N ARG A 415 -39.76 -15.99 13.93
CA ARG A 415 -38.42 -15.52 13.59
C ARG A 415 -38.22 -15.37 12.09
N LYS A 416 -38.70 -16.34 11.29
CA LYS A 416 -38.59 -16.28 9.83
C LYS A 416 -39.49 -15.21 9.25
N VAL A 417 -40.77 -15.19 9.66
CA VAL A 417 -41.79 -14.27 9.13
C VAL A 417 -41.45 -12.80 9.49
N LEU A 418 -41.02 -12.51 10.72
CA LEU A 418 -40.60 -11.16 11.13
C LEU A 418 -39.26 -10.76 10.52
N ALA A 419 -38.38 -11.72 10.23
CA ALA A 419 -37.18 -11.44 9.46
C ALA A 419 -37.55 -11.03 8.03
N ASP A 420 -38.42 -11.78 7.35
CA ASP A 420 -38.84 -11.51 5.97
C ASP A 420 -39.57 -10.15 5.87
N SER A 421 -40.36 -9.78 6.87
CA SER A 421 -41.04 -8.49 6.95
C SER A 421 -40.17 -7.31 7.44
N LYS A 422 -38.86 -7.52 7.65
CA LYS A 422 -37.91 -6.56 8.22
C LYS A 422 -38.28 -6.00 9.61
N ALA A 423 -39.19 -6.64 10.32
CA ALA A 423 -39.64 -6.22 11.66
C ALA A 423 -38.73 -6.76 12.78
N LEU A 424 -37.88 -7.75 12.48
CA LEU A 424 -36.91 -8.31 13.42
C LEU A 424 -35.62 -7.46 13.48
N LEU A 425 -35.05 -7.28 14.68
CA LEU A 425 -33.74 -6.65 14.85
C LEU A 425 -32.66 -7.44 14.10
N ARG A 426 -31.96 -6.77 13.18
CA ARG A 426 -30.84 -7.33 12.41
C ARG A 426 -29.57 -6.57 12.75
N GLN A 427 -28.88 -7.01 13.79
CA GLN A 427 -27.62 -6.43 14.24
C GLN A 427 -26.58 -7.53 14.45
N ASP A 428 -25.35 -7.27 14.01
CA ASP A 428 -24.24 -8.22 14.14
C ASP A 428 -23.95 -8.51 15.62
N ARG A 429 -23.60 -9.76 15.95
CA ARG A 429 -23.25 -10.24 17.31
C ARG A 429 -24.36 -10.16 18.36
N ILE A 430 -25.58 -9.73 18.01
CA ILE A 430 -26.76 -9.78 18.88
C ILE A 430 -27.70 -10.88 18.41
N SER A 431 -28.06 -11.79 19.31
CA SER A 431 -29.10 -12.76 19.03
C SER A 431 -30.46 -12.07 19.00
N PRO A 432 -31.26 -12.20 17.92
CA PRO A 432 -32.61 -11.65 17.89
C PRO A 432 -33.57 -12.39 18.81
N VAL A 433 -33.19 -13.56 19.33
CA VAL A 433 -33.96 -14.30 20.33
C VAL A 433 -33.31 -14.10 21.69
N VAL A 434 -34.05 -13.51 22.62
CA VAL A 434 -33.59 -13.22 23.98
C VAL A 434 -34.57 -13.80 25.00
N THR A 435 -34.11 -14.05 26.22
CA THR A 435 -34.98 -14.46 27.33
C THR A 435 -35.30 -13.23 28.17
N VAL A 436 -36.56 -13.05 28.55
CA VAL A 436 -36.99 -11.85 29.30
C VAL A 436 -36.24 -11.73 30.64
N PRO A 437 -35.52 -10.62 30.92
CA PRO A 437 -34.80 -10.40 32.18
C PRO A 437 -35.75 -10.19 33.39
N GLU A 438 -35.33 -10.64 34.58
CA GLU A 438 -36.12 -10.69 35.81
C GLU A 438 -36.65 -9.31 36.30
N ASP A 439 -35.92 -8.22 36.05
CA ASP A 439 -36.22 -6.87 36.61
C ASP A 439 -37.26 -6.04 35.82
N LYS A 440 -37.63 -6.46 34.60
CA LYS A 440 -38.62 -5.75 33.75
C LYS A 440 -40.00 -6.41 33.74
N ALA A 441 -40.18 -7.48 34.52
CA ALA A 441 -41.45 -8.19 34.68
C ALA A 441 -42.41 -7.47 35.64
N LYS A 442 -42.84 -6.23 35.32
CA LYS A 442 -44.00 -5.64 36.00
C LYS A 442 -45.29 -6.26 35.48
N GLY A 443 -45.66 -7.38 36.08
CA GLY A 443 -47.07 -7.73 36.30
C GLY A 443 -47.82 -8.63 35.30
N LEU A 444 -47.21 -9.13 34.21
CA LEU A 444 -47.97 -9.92 33.21
C LEU A 444 -47.27 -11.12 32.55
N LEU A 445 -46.07 -11.54 32.96
CA LEU A 445 -45.32 -12.59 32.24
C LEU A 445 -44.80 -13.70 33.15
N GLU A 446 -45.21 -14.94 32.85
CA GLU A 446 -44.64 -16.16 33.42
C GLU A 446 -43.16 -16.32 33.01
N ARG A 447 -42.36 -16.82 33.95
CA ARG A 447 -40.89 -16.99 33.88
C ARG A 447 -40.41 -17.66 32.58
N GLY A 448 -39.26 -17.23 32.06
CA GLY A 448 -38.46 -18.00 31.07
C GLY A 448 -38.95 -17.99 29.63
N ARG A 449 -39.91 -17.13 29.26
CA ARG A 449 -40.38 -17.01 27.87
C ARG A 449 -39.33 -16.33 26.98
N LYS A 450 -39.16 -16.88 25.78
CA LYS A 450 -38.29 -16.31 24.75
C LYS A 450 -39.04 -15.22 24.00
N CYS A 451 -38.39 -14.09 23.81
CA CYS A 451 -38.86 -12.97 23.02
C CYS A 451 -37.99 -12.74 21.78
N LEU A 452 -38.58 -12.14 20.76
CA LEU A 452 -37.94 -11.72 19.53
C LEU A 452 -37.73 -10.21 19.57
N LEU A 453 -36.48 -9.75 19.53
CA LEU A 453 -36.17 -8.32 19.49
C LEU A 453 -36.63 -7.73 18.16
N LEU A 454 -37.37 -6.62 18.22
CA LEU A 454 -37.93 -5.95 17.05
C LEU A 454 -37.01 -4.82 16.58
N ALA A 455 -37.17 -4.44 15.32
CA ALA A 455 -36.41 -3.35 14.72
C ALA A 455 -36.71 -2.00 15.42
N PRO A 456 -35.76 -1.04 15.44
CA PRO A 456 -35.90 0.23 16.17
C PRO A 456 -37.10 1.13 15.80
N GLY A 457 -37.77 0.86 14.67
CA GLY A 457 -38.98 1.55 14.24
C GLY A 457 -40.29 1.04 14.85
N VAL A 458 -40.25 -0.06 15.59
CA VAL A 458 -41.44 -0.69 16.19
C VAL A 458 -41.53 -0.29 17.66
N ASP A 459 -42.59 0.44 18.03
CA ASP A 459 -42.85 0.85 19.41
C ASP A 459 -43.92 -0.04 20.05
N ALA A 460 -43.68 -0.50 21.27
CA ALA A 460 -44.62 -1.33 22.01
C ALA A 460 -45.90 -0.59 22.44
N LYS A 461 -45.85 0.74 22.57
CA LYS A 461 -46.98 1.57 23.02
C LYS A 461 -47.84 2.09 21.87
N GLU A 462 -47.32 2.07 20.65
CA GLU A 462 -47.99 2.60 19.46
C GLU A 462 -48.25 1.48 18.44
N PRO A 463 -49.44 0.84 18.46
CA PRO A 463 -49.79 -0.23 17.53
C PRO A 463 -49.75 0.18 16.05
N ASP A 464 -49.79 1.47 15.76
CA ASP A 464 -49.66 1.99 14.39
C ASP A 464 -48.28 1.77 13.77
N THR A 465 -47.26 1.52 14.60
CA THR A 465 -45.90 1.18 14.16
C THR A 465 -45.76 -0.30 13.78
N TRP A 466 -46.77 -1.13 14.07
CA TRP A 466 -46.72 -2.57 13.84
C TRP A 466 -47.06 -2.89 12.39
N GLY A 467 -46.16 -3.58 11.69
CA GLY A 467 -46.44 -4.11 10.35
C GLY A 467 -47.62 -5.10 10.35
N PRO A 468 -48.20 -5.39 9.16
CA PRO A 468 -49.41 -6.22 9.04
C PRO A 468 -49.26 -7.61 9.67
N VAL A 469 -48.06 -8.19 9.54
CA VAL A 469 -47.69 -9.48 10.12
C VAL A 469 -47.72 -9.45 11.65
N LEU A 470 -47.24 -8.37 12.27
CA LEU A 470 -47.17 -8.25 13.72
C LEU A 470 -48.57 -7.99 14.30
N LYS A 471 -49.39 -7.16 13.62
CA LYS A 471 -50.79 -6.93 13.98
C LYS A 471 -51.61 -8.22 13.95
N GLU A 472 -51.54 -8.98 12.85
CA GLU A 472 -52.27 -10.25 12.70
C GLU A 472 -51.87 -11.28 13.77
N ALA A 473 -50.58 -11.36 14.11
CA ALA A 473 -50.08 -12.29 15.12
C ALA A 473 -50.50 -11.90 16.56
N VAL A 474 -50.63 -10.60 16.85
CA VAL A 474 -51.15 -10.10 18.13
C VAL A 474 -52.66 -10.29 18.23
N GLU A 475 -53.42 -10.05 17.16
CA GLU A 475 -54.87 -10.31 17.09
C GLU A 475 -55.20 -11.78 17.33
N LYS A 476 -54.38 -12.69 16.79
CA LYS A 476 -54.48 -14.15 17.01
C LYS A 476 -54.01 -14.58 18.41
N LYS A 477 -53.53 -13.66 19.25
CA LYS A 477 -52.95 -13.93 20.57
C LYS A 477 -51.76 -14.90 20.54
N GLU A 478 -51.02 -14.93 19.44
CA GLU A 478 -49.83 -15.77 19.30
C GLU A 478 -48.55 -15.02 19.72
N LEU A 479 -48.54 -13.69 19.61
CA LEU A 479 -47.48 -12.78 20.05
C LEU A 479 -48.05 -11.65 20.93
N ASP A 480 -47.27 -11.18 21.91
CA ASP A 480 -47.51 -9.88 22.57
C ASP A 480 -46.27 -8.99 22.45
N VAL A 481 -46.46 -7.70 22.17
CA VAL A 481 -45.36 -6.73 22.04
C VAL A 481 -45.15 -6.00 23.37
N ILE A 482 -43.93 -6.02 23.88
CA ILE A 482 -43.54 -5.39 25.15
C ILE A 482 -42.38 -4.41 24.97
N PRO A 483 -42.28 -3.35 25.81
CA PRO A 483 -41.09 -2.53 25.88
C PRO A 483 -39.87 -3.37 26.31
N TYR A 484 -38.74 -3.18 25.65
CA TYR A 484 -37.50 -3.88 25.93
C TYR A 484 -36.31 -2.93 25.81
N GLU A 485 -35.61 -2.66 26.90
CA GLU A 485 -34.35 -1.89 26.83
C GLU A 485 -33.17 -2.86 26.68
N LEU A 486 -32.47 -2.73 25.56
CA LEU A 486 -31.27 -3.47 25.18
C LEU A 486 -30.03 -2.79 25.75
N GLU A 487 -29.22 -3.54 26.50
CA GLU A 487 -27.96 -3.07 27.05
C GLU A 487 -26.78 -3.60 26.24
N LEU A 488 -25.99 -2.69 25.67
CA LEU A 488 -24.77 -2.97 24.92
C LEU A 488 -23.56 -2.58 25.78
N GLY A 489 -22.89 -3.58 26.34
CA GLY A 489 -21.69 -3.41 27.16
C GLY A 489 -20.38 -3.40 26.35
N TYR A 490 -19.26 -3.26 27.07
CA TYR A 490 -17.91 -3.24 26.47
C TYR A 490 -17.64 -4.41 25.51
N ASP A 491 -18.04 -5.62 25.87
CA ASP A 491 -17.75 -6.85 25.11
C ASP A 491 -18.39 -6.90 23.73
N TYR A 492 -19.52 -6.21 23.55
CA TYR A 492 -20.21 -6.12 22.26
C TYR A 492 -19.38 -5.34 21.22
N TRP A 493 -18.79 -4.23 21.64
CA TRP A 493 -18.06 -3.31 20.77
C TRP A 493 -16.78 -3.92 20.21
N SER A 494 -16.49 -3.66 18.93
CA SER A 494 -15.24 -4.07 18.31
C SER A 494 -14.06 -3.25 18.82
N HIS A 495 -12.84 -3.73 18.56
CA HIS A 495 -11.63 -2.95 18.81
C HIS A 495 -11.70 -1.57 18.15
N GLN A 496 -12.14 -1.50 16.90
CA GLN A 496 -12.21 -0.24 16.15
C GLN A 496 -13.23 0.73 16.78
N ASP A 497 -14.40 0.22 17.19
CA ASP A 497 -15.45 1.03 17.84
C ASP A 497 -14.94 1.67 19.13
N ILE A 498 -14.25 0.89 19.96
CA ILE A 498 -13.67 1.38 21.22
C ILE A 498 -12.57 2.40 20.95
N MET A 499 -11.69 2.15 19.96
CA MET A 499 -10.64 3.09 19.59
C MET A 499 -11.20 4.43 19.09
N MET A 500 -12.25 4.41 18.26
CA MET A 500 -12.93 5.63 17.80
C MET A 500 -13.57 6.42 18.93
N SER A 501 -13.99 5.75 20.01
CA SER A 501 -14.60 6.41 21.18
C SER A 501 -13.57 7.03 22.13
N ILE A 502 -12.41 6.37 22.31
CA ILE A 502 -11.39 6.81 23.28
C ILE A 502 -10.36 7.78 22.72
N LEU A 503 -10.01 7.63 21.44
CA LEU A 503 -8.97 8.45 20.83
C LEU A 503 -9.55 9.82 20.44
N PRO A 504 -8.73 10.89 20.50
CA PRO A 504 -9.07 12.18 19.93
C PRO A 504 -9.51 12.05 18.46
N GLU A 505 -10.42 12.92 18.05
CA GLU A 505 -11.01 12.90 16.70
C GLU A 505 -9.92 13.09 15.62
N GLU A 506 -8.86 13.85 15.93
CA GLU A 506 -7.70 14.08 15.07
C GLU A 506 -6.79 12.85 14.89
N LEU A 507 -7.05 11.78 15.65
CA LEU A 507 -6.32 10.51 15.59
C LEU A 507 -7.19 9.37 15.02
N SER A 508 -8.46 9.65 14.67
CA SER A 508 -9.45 8.66 14.22
C SER A 508 -9.27 8.24 12.75
N ASP A 509 -8.55 9.02 11.96
CA ASP A 509 -8.27 8.83 10.53
C ASP A 509 -7.36 7.63 10.21
N ASP A 510 -6.63 7.08 11.18
CA ASP A 510 -5.69 5.96 10.96
C ASP A 510 -5.44 5.17 12.26
N ILE A 511 -6.53 4.62 12.81
CA ILE A 511 -6.48 3.82 14.05
C ILE A 511 -5.49 2.65 13.88
N PRO A 512 -4.53 2.47 14.82
CA PRO A 512 -3.59 1.35 14.77
C PRO A 512 -4.32 0.00 14.86
N THR A 513 -4.48 -0.67 13.72
CA THR A 513 -5.12 -2.00 13.63
C THR A 513 -4.13 -3.13 13.45
N GLY A 514 -2.94 -2.85 12.92
CA GLY A 514 -1.90 -3.84 12.64
C GLY A 514 -0.95 -4.05 13.81
N PHE A 515 -0.80 -5.29 14.27
CA PHE A 515 0.16 -5.71 15.29
C PHE A 515 0.81 -7.05 14.91
N ASN A 516 1.95 -7.35 15.52
CA ASN A 516 2.62 -8.64 15.36
C ASN A 516 2.40 -9.50 16.60
N VAL A 517 2.33 -10.82 16.41
CA VAL A 517 2.15 -11.77 17.51
C VAL A 517 3.23 -12.84 17.48
N ALA A 518 3.77 -13.16 18.64
CA ALA A 518 4.58 -14.33 18.92
C ALA A 518 3.94 -15.06 20.11
N GLY A 519 3.27 -16.19 19.83
CA GLY A 519 2.52 -16.93 20.84
C GLY A 519 1.44 -16.06 21.48
N HIS A 520 1.55 -15.82 22.79
CA HIS A 520 0.61 -14.99 23.54
C HIS A 520 1.07 -13.52 23.68
N VAL A 521 2.25 -13.17 23.15
CA VAL A 521 2.83 -11.83 23.23
C VAL A 521 2.53 -11.06 21.95
N ALA A 522 1.93 -9.88 22.08
CA ALA A 522 1.65 -8.97 20.98
C ALA A 522 2.58 -7.76 21.02
N HIS A 523 3.08 -7.36 19.85
CA HIS A 523 3.90 -6.19 19.68
C HIS A 523 3.17 -5.13 18.83
N LEU A 524 3.01 -3.94 19.41
CA LEU A 524 2.39 -2.78 18.76
C LEU A 524 3.45 -1.91 18.07
N ASN A 525 3.24 -1.59 16.80
CA ASN A 525 4.02 -0.58 16.09
C ASN A 525 3.27 0.76 16.15
N LEU A 526 3.40 1.49 17.26
CA LEU A 526 2.73 2.78 17.43
C LEU A 526 3.55 3.91 16.79
N ARG A 527 2.88 4.75 15.99
CA ARG A 527 3.47 6.03 15.56
C ARG A 527 3.52 6.99 16.73
N GLU A 528 4.42 7.97 16.67
CA GLU A 528 4.69 8.95 17.74
C GLU A 528 3.42 9.61 18.30
N ARG A 529 2.47 9.99 17.43
CA ARG A 529 1.18 10.59 17.80
C ARG A 529 0.28 9.71 18.68
N TYR A 530 0.48 8.38 18.68
CA TYR A 530 -0.29 7.42 19.49
C TYR A 530 0.43 7.04 20.80
N LEU A 531 1.70 7.43 20.97
CA LEU A 531 2.47 7.09 22.18
C LEU A 531 1.83 7.56 23.49
N PRO A 532 1.18 8.75 23.57
CA PRO A 532 0.47 9.16 24.78
C PRO A 532 -0.65 8.19 25.19
N TYR A 533 -1.22 7.45 24.24
CA TYR A 533 -2.35 6.53 24.44
C TYR A 533 -1.92 5.06 24.46
N LYS A 534 -0.61 4.76 24.42
CA LYS A 534 -0.07 3.41 24.26
C LYS A 534 -0.60 2.38 25.26
N LYS A 535 -0.81 2.80 26.52
CA LYS A 535 -1.33 1.94 27.59
C LYS A 535 -2.79 1.55 27.36
N VAL A 536 -3.64 2.54 27.09
CA VAL A 536 -5.06 2.30 26.80
C VAL A 536 -5.23 1.46 25.54
N ILE A 537 -4.45 1.76 24.49
CA ILE A 537 -4.47 0.98 23.24
C ILE A 537 -4.11 -0.48 23.51
N ALA A 538 -3.09 -0.72 24.34
CA ALA A 538 -2.66 -2.06 24.71
C ALA A 538 -3.68 -2.80 25.58
N GLU A 539 -4.35 -2.12 26.52
CA GLU A 539 -5.43 -2.71 27.33
C GLU A 539 -6.61 -3.17 26.45
N VAL A 540 -7.05 -2.33 25.51
CA VAL A 540 -8.12 -2.71 24.56
C VAL A 540 -7.67 -3.86 23.66
N LEU A 541 -6.40 -3.89 23.25
CA LEU A 541 -5.86 -5.00 22.46
C LEU A 541 -5.92 -6.32 23.25
N LEU A 542 -5.51 -6.30 24.51
CA LEU A 542 -5.52 -7.46 25.39
C LEU A 542 -6.96 -7.97 25.60
N ASP A 543 -7.90 -7.07 25.94
CA ASP A 543 -9.30 -7.43 26.18
C ASP A 543 -9.98 -8.04 24.93
N LYS A 544 -9.66 -7.54 23.74
CA LYS A 544 -10.30 -7.96 22.48
C LYS A 544 -9.65 -9.16 21.80
N ASN A 545 -8.53 -9.65 22.32
CA ASN A 545 -7.82 -10.78 21.76
C ASN A 545 -7.50 -11.82 22.85
N PRO A 546 -8.38 -12.81 23.09
CA PRO A 546 -8.25 -13.76 24.20
C PRO A 546 -6.95 -14.61 24.19
N GLN A 547 -6.29 -14.72 23.04
CA GLN A 547 -5.01 -15.43 22.90
C GLN A 547 -3.82 -14.60 23.38
N ILE A 548 -3.96 -13.28 23.45
CA ILE A 548 -2.91 -12.35 23.88
C ILE A 548 -3.01 -12.19 25.39
N ARG A 549 -1.89 -12.37 26.09
CA ARG A 549 -1.80 -12.08 27.54
C ARG A 549 -0.89 -10.90 27.84
N THR A 550 0.10 -10.64 26.98
CA THR A 550 1.10 -9.59 27.19
C THR A 550 1.24 -8.75 25.93
N VAL A 551 1.19 -7.43 26.08
CA VAL A 551 1.36 -6.47 24.99
C VAL A 551 2.60 -5.64 25.26
N ILE A 552 3.51 -5.60 24.29
CA ILE A 552 4.79 -4.88 24.39
C ILE A 552 4.94 -3.83 23.31
N ASN A 553 5.84 -2.89 23.55
CA ASN A 553 6.40 -1.99 22.55
C ASN A 553 7.91 -2.21 22.48
N LYS A 554 8.48 -2.32 21.28
CA LYS A 554 9.93 -2.43 21.10
C LYS A 554 10.54 -1.04 21.17
N ILE A 555 11.55 -0.88 22.02
CA ILE A 555 12.20 0.42 22.27
C ILE A 555 13.28 0.68 21.21
N ASP A 556 13.97 -0.38 20.76
CA ASP A 556 15.07 -0.29 19.81
C ASP A 556 14.85 -1.13 18.55
N ASN A 557 15.55 -0.73 17.48
CA ASN A 557 15.60 -1.50 16.24
C ASN A 557 16.41 -2.79 16.43
N VAL A 558 15.86 -3.91 15.95
CA VAL A 558 16.50 -5.22 16.06
C VAL A 558 17.81 -5.27 15.26
N GLY A 559 18.93 -5.49 15.94
CA GLY A 559 20.25 -5.75 15.34
C GLY A 559 21.18 -4.54 15.19
N GLY A 560 20.83 -3.37 15.73
CA GLY A 560 21.76 -2.23 15.82
C GLY A 560 22.82 -2.41 16.92
N ASP A 561 22.38 -2.80 18.12
CA ASP A 561 23.25 -2.85 19.31
C ASP A 561 23.50 -4.27 19.86
N SER A 562 22.84 -5.29 19.30
CA SER A 562 22.93 -6.68 19.76
C SER A 562 23.36 -7.61 18.64
N VAL A 563 24.51 -8.27 18.82
CA VAL A 563 25.05 -9.30 17.92
C VAL A 563 24.08 -10.49 17.79
N PHE A 564 23.31 -10.78 18.84
CA PHE A 564 22.31 -11.85 18.88
C PHE A 564 20.93 -11.43 18.36
N ARG A 565 20.77 -10.19 17.90
CA ARG A 565 19.51 -9.63 17.39
C ARG A 565 18.35 -9.75 18.39
N THR A 566 18.67 -9.67 19.68
CA THR A 566 17.70 -9.42 20.75
C THR A 566 17.20 -7.98 20.68
N PHE A 567 16.09 -7.68 21.36
CA PHE A 567 15.49 -6.36 21.36
C PHE A 567 15.12 -5.93 22.78
N GLN A 568 15.25 -4.64 23.06
CA GLN A 568 14.70 -4.05 24.27
C GLN A 568 13.21 -3.77 24.08
N TYR A 569 12.43 -3.96 25.14
CA TYR A 569 10.99 -3.79 25.11
C TYR A 569 10.49 -3.18 26.43
N GLU A 570 9.33 -2.54 26.35
CA GLU A 570 8.52 -2.17 27.51
C GLU A 570 7.20 -2.95 27.48
N VAL A 571 6.74 -3.39 28.64
CA VAL A 571 5.40 -3.95 28.78
C VAL A 571 4.37 -2.83 28.81
N LEU A 572 3.44 -2.85 27.86
CA LEU A 572 2.34 -1.91 27.80
C LEU A 572 1.14 -2.40 28.64
N ALA A 573 0.76 -3.67 28.49
CA ALA A 573 -0.34 -4.28 29.23
C ALA A 573 -0.08 -5.78 29.48
N GLY A 574 -0.66 -6.32 30.57
CA GLY A 574 -0.47 -7.71 30.98
C GLY A 574 0.79 -7.95 31.83
N PRO A 575 1.06 -9.21 32.23
CA PRO A 575 2.26 -9.58 32.96
C PRO A 575 3.50 -9.51 32.06
N ASP A 576 4.67 -9.30 32.66
CA ASP A 576 5.97 -9.43 31.96
C ASP A 576 6.32 -10.92 31.79
N ASP A 577 5.63 -11.57 30.85
CA ASP A 577 5.81 -12.96 30.46
C ASP A 577 6.22 -13.03 28.99
N MET A 578 7.51 -13.28 28.74
CA MET A 578 8.08 -13.43 27.40
C MET A 578 8.22 -14.89 26.97
N ALA A 579 7.79 -15.85 27.81
CA ALA A 579 7.88 -17.27 27.53
C ALA A 579 6.76 -17.70 26.56
N VAL A 580 7.06 -17.72 25.27
CA VAL A 580 6.09 -17.97 24.22
C VAL A 580 6.16 -19.40 23.70
N GLN A 581 5.00 -19.92 23.30
CA GLN A 581 4.89 -21.12 22.50
C GLN A 581 4.30 -20.74 21.14
N VAL A 582 4.93 -21.18 20.06
CA VAL A 582 4.46 -20.97 18.69
C VAL A 582 4.44 -22.29 17.94
N SER A 583 3.52 -22.41 17.00
CA SER A 583 3.43 -23.56 16.09
C SER A 583 3.64 -23.10 14.66
N GLU A 584 4.67 -23.63 14.01
CA GLU A 584 5.01 -23.32 12.61
C GLU A 584 5.32 -24.60 11.84
N SER A 585 4.74 -24.77 10.64
CA SER A 585 4.96 -25.96 9.80
C SER A 585 4.78 -27.30 10.54
N GLY A 586 3.77 -27.36 11.42
CA GLY A 586 3.45 -28.53 12.24
C GLY A 586 4.49 -28.84 13.34
N CYS A 587 5.39 -27.90 13.65
CA CYS A 587 6.37 -28.00 14.72
C CYS A 587 6.08 -27.00 15.83
N VAL A 588 6.32 -27.39 17.08
CA VAL A 588 6.11 -26.53 18.25
C VAL A 588 7.45 -26.00 18.73
N PHE A 589 7.53 -24.69 18.97
CA PHE A 589 8.72 -24.02 19.49
C PHE A 589 8.35 -23.27 20.76
N GLU A 590 9.15 -23.45 21.80
CA GLU A 590 9.00 -22.78 23.10
C GLU A 590 10.28 -22.01 23.37
N PHE A 591 10.16 -20.72 23.67
CA PHE A 591 11.31 -19.85 23.90
C PHE A 591 10.94 -18.56 24.62
N ASP A 592 11.95 -17.90 25.17
CA ASP A 592 11.84 -16.52 25.66
C ASP A 592 12.01 -15.54 24.49
N TYR A 593 10.94 -14.83 24.13
CA TYR A 593 10.92 -13.93 22.97
C TYR A 593 11.88 -12.74 23.10
N ALA A 594 12.30 -12.36 24.31
CA ALA A 594 13.27 -11.29 24.51
C ALA A 594 14.71 -11.74 24.21
N LYS A 595 14.99 -13.03 24.35
CA LYS A 595 16.35 -13.59 24.29
C LYS A 595 16.73 -14.18 22.94
N VAL A 596 15.77 -14.39 22.05
CA VAL A 596 16.00 -14.95 20.72
C VAL A 596 15.29 -14.16 19.62
N TYR A 597 15.85 -14.19 18.42
CA TYR A 597 15.20 -13.60 17.24
C TYR A 597 14.09 -14.53 16.72
N TRP A 598 12.87 -14.02 16.63
CA TRP A 598 11.73 -14.71 16.01
C TRP A 598 10.87 -13.77 15.18
N ASN A 599 10.40 -14.24 14.02
CA ASN A 599 9.48 -13.51 13.14
C ASN A 599 8.50 -14.46 12.44
N SER A 600 7.28 -14.53 12.96
CA SER A 600 6.18 -15.35 12.41
C SER A 600 5.82 -15.03 10.95
N ARG A 601 6.19 -13.85 10.44
CA ARG A 601 5.91 -13.47 9.04
C ARG A 601 6.88 -14.10 8.03
N LEU A 602 7.86 -14.88 8.47
CA LEU A 602 8.77 -15.63 7.60
C LEU A 602 8.33 -17.07 7.35
N GLU A 603 7.21 -17.52 7.93
CA GLU A 603 6.74 -18.90 7.79
C GLU A 603 6.62 -19.36 6.33
N SER A 604 6.14 -18.50 5.43
CA SER A 604 6.04 -18.84 4.00
C SER A 604 7.40 -19.12 3.36
N GLU A 605 8.43 -18.37 3.76
CA GLU A 605 9.80 -18.55 3.28
C GLU A 605 10.44 -19.79 3.90
N HIS A 606 10.23 -20.01 5.19
CA HIS A 606 10.66 -21.22 5.89
C HIS A 606 10.11 -22.46 5.19
N ARG A 607 8.80 -22.48 4.92
CA ARG A 607 8.13 -23.58 4.21
C ARG A 607 8.68 -23.74 2.79
N ARG A 608 8.86 -22.65 2.04
CA ARG A 608 9.39 -22.69 0.67
C ARG A 608 10.73 -23.39 0.59
N LEU A 609 11.69 -23.05 1.46
CA LEU A 609 13.00 -23.71 1.47
C LEU A 609 12.92 -25.15 1.98
N VAL A 610 12.17 -25.40 3.06
CA VAL A 610 11.98 -26.75 3.60
C VAL A 610 11.37 -27.69 2.56
N ASP A 611 10.48 -27.19 1.70
CA ASP A 611 9.85 -27.95 0.62
C ASP A 611 10.83 -28.37 -0.49
N LEU A 612 11.94 -27.66 -0.67
CA LEU A 612 13.01 -28.03 -1.61
C LEU A 612 13.82 -29.24 -1.13
N PHE A 613 13.99 -29.38 0.20
CA PHE A 613 14.82 -30.43 0.77
C PHE A 613 14.15 -31.80 0.66
N ARG A 614 14.94 -32.80 0.28
CA ARG A 614 14.48 -34.18 0.09
C ARG A 614 14.90 -35.07 1.26
N PRO A 615 14.06 -36.04 1.65
CA PRO A 615 14.42 -36.99 2.70
C PRO A 615 15.75 -37.70 2.39
N GLY A 616 16.61 -37.82 3.40
CA GLY A 616 17.97 -38.38 3.28
C GLY A 616 19.04 -37.41 2.80
N GLU A 617 18.71 -36.17 2.40
CA GLU A 617 19.71 -35.13 2.12
C GLU A 617 20.34 -34.55 3.39
N VAL A 618 21.46 -33.86 3.23
CA VAL A 618 22.15 -33.12 4.29
C VAL A 618 21.97 -31.62 4.06
N VAL A 619 21.48 -30.92 5.08
CA VAL A 619 21.31 -29.46 5.11
C VAL A 619 22.15 -28.88 6.24
N CYS A 620 22.89 -27.81 5.96
CA CYS A 620 23.58 -27.02 6.96
C CYS A 620 22.84 -25.69 7.13
N ASP A 621 22.23 -25.49 8.30
CA ASP A 621 21.57 -24.24 8.68
C ASP A 621 22.56 -23.42 9.52
N VAL A 622 23.17 -22.41 8.92
CA VAL A 622 24.34 -21.70 9.49
C VAL A 622 23.94 -20.73 10.61
N MET A 623 22.72 -20.18 10.54
CA MET A 623 22.13 -19.25 11.50
C MET A 623 20.72 -19.71 11.86
N ALA A 624 20.65 -20.88 12.49
CA ALA A 624 19.44 -21.63 12.71
C ALA A 624 18.48 -20.96 13.69
N GLY A 625 18.93 -20.04 14.55
CA GLY A 625 18.15 -19.56 15.68
C GLY A 625 17.62 -20.73 16.50
N ILE A 626 16.30 -20.79 16.69
CA ILE A 626 15.62 -21.91 17.37
C ILE A 626 15.22 -23.06 16.42
N GLY A 627 15.61 -22.99 15.15
CA GLY A 627 15.44 -24.03 14.14
C GLY A 627 14.16 -24.02 13.30
N PRO A 628 13.67 -22.87 12.79
CA PRO A 628 12.47 -22.85 11.95
C PRO A 628 12.67 -23.55 10.59
N PHE A 629 13.91 -23.66 10.08
CA PHE A 629 14.21 -24.56 8.94
C PHE A 629 14.60 -25.96 9.42
N ALA A 630 15.50 -26.04 10.40
CA ALA A 630 16.10 -27.27 10.85
C ALA A 630 15.09 -28.30 11.39
N VAL A 631 14.18 -27.88 12.28
CA VAL A 631 13.24 -28.78 12.94
C VAL A 631 12.18 -29.33 11.94
N PRO A 632 11.54 -28.50 11.09
CA PRO A 632 10.66 -29.02 10.04
C PRO A 632 11.36 -29.89 9.00
N ALA A 633 12.60 -29.56 8.60
CA ALA A 633 13.39 -30.40 7.71
C ALA A 633 13.69 -31.77 8.36
N GLY A 634 14.04 -31.78 9.65
CA GLY A 634 14.20 -33.01 10.42
C GLY A 634 12.94 -33.88 10.46
N LYS A 635 11.74 -33.29 10.56
CA LYS A 635 10.47 -34.04 10.46
C LYS A 635 10.25 -34.68 9.08
N LYS A 636 10.83 -34.11 8.02
CA LYS A 636 10.83 -34.70 6.67
C LYS A 636 11.89 -35.79 6.49
N GLY A 637 12.69 -36.09 7.51
CA GLY A 637 13.77 -37.08 7.43
C GLY A 637 15.01 -36.55 6.70
N VAL A 638 15.23 -35.24 6.75
CA VAL A 638 16.45 -34.59 6.23
C VAL A 638 17.45 -34.48 7.36
N PHE A 639 18.72 -34.83 7.14
CA PHE A 639 19.77 -34.61 8.12
C PHE A 639 20.14 -33.14 8.16
N VAL A 640 20.15 -32.53 9.36
CA VAL A 640 20.44 -31.12 9.52
C VAL A 640 21.53 -30.90 10.56
N TRP A 641 22.57 -30.17 10.19
CA TRP A 641 23.49 -29.54 11.13
C TRP A 641 23.04 -28.10 11.30
N ALA A 642 22.49 -27.80 12.48
CA ALA A 642 21.86 -26.53 12.79
C ALA A 642 22.73 -25.75 13.77
N ASN A 643 23.36 -24.68 13.29
CA ASN A 643 24.27 -23.84 14.05
C ASN A 643 23.63 -22.49 14.37
N ASP A 644 23.81 -21.99 15.58
CA ASP A 644 23.53 -20.59 15.90
C ASP A 644 24.53 -20.07 16.94
N MET A 645 24.96 -18.82 16.80
CA MET A 645 25.97 -18.24 17.70
C MET A 645 25.38 -17.85 19.06
N ASN A 646 24.06 -17.62 19.16
CA ASN A 646 23.42 -17.24 20.42
C ASN A 646 23.20 -18.49 21.31
N PRO A 647 23.80 -18.55 22.52
CA PRO A 647 23.62 -19.68 23.43
C PRO A 647 22.16 -19.93 23.84
N GLU A 648 21.34 -18.89 23.93
CA GLU A 648 19.90 -19.03 24.23
C GLU A 648 19.15 -19.64 23.04
N SER A 649 19.45 -19.21 21.81
CA SER A 649 18.91 -19.84 20.60
C SER A 649 19.25 -21.33 20.54
N TYR A 650 20.52 -21.68 20.82
CA TYR A 650 20.98 -23.06 20.89
C TYR A 650 20.24 -23.87 21.96
N HIS A 651 20.06 -23.31 23.16
CA HIS A 651 19.30 -23.96 24.23
C HIS A 651 17.86 -24.29 23.79
N TYR A 652 17.14 -23.32 23.22
CA TYR A 652 15.78 -23.53 22.73
C TYR A 652 15.70 -24.43 21.50
N LEU A 653 16.71 -24.41 20.62
CA LEU A 653 16.86 -25.36 19.52
C LEU A 653 16.94 -26.81 20.04
N GLN A 654 17.75 -27.06 21.08
CA GLN A 654 17.83 -28.39 21.71
C GLN A 654 16.47 -28.83 22.28
N GLN A 655 15.73 -27.92 22.91
CA GLN A 655 14.38 -28.20 23.41
C GLN A 655 13.41 -28.47 22.26
N ALA A 656 13.46 -27.69 21.18
CA ALA A 656 12.62 -27.88 19.99
C ALA A 656 12.88 -29.23 19.32
N ILE A 657 14.15 -29.66 19.22
CA ILE A 657 14.54 -30.96 18.69
C ILE A 657 13.94 -32.11 19.50
N LYS A 658 13.99 -32.02 20.84
CA LYS A 658 13.40 -33.01 21.75
C LYS A 658 11.88 -33.03 21.65
N THR A 659 11.24 -31.86 21.74
CA THR A 659 9.79 -31.69 21.70
C THR A 659 9.19 -32.22 20.40
N ASN A 660 9.85 -31.96 19.28
CA ASN A 660 9.41 -32.38 17.95
C ASN A 660 9.89 -33.77 17.55
N LYS A 661 10.68 -34.45 18.39
CA LYS A 661 11.19 -35.80 18.19
C LYS A 661 12.02 -35.96 16.91
N VAL A 662 12.84 -34.97 16.59
CA VAL A 662 13.69 -34.95 15.38
C VAL A 662 15.17 -35.18 15.67
N GLY A 663 15.54 -35.61 16.88
CA GLY A 663 16.93 -35.78 17.30
C GLY A 663 17.75 -36.83 16.53
N GLN A 664 17.09 -37.72 15.77
CA GLN A 664 17.77 -38.64 14.84
C GLN A 664 18.31 -37.93 13.59
N PHE A 665 17.74 -36.76 13.26
CA PHE A 665 18.00 -36.05 12.02
C PHE A 665 18.66 -34.69 12.25
N VAL A 666 18.36 -34.00 13.35
CA VAL A 666 18.84 -32.63 13.62
C VAL A 666 19.91 -32.65 14.71
N ARG A 667 21.10 -32.13 14.37
CA ARG A 667 22.24 -31.96 15.26
C ARG A 667 22.46 -30.47 15.53
N PRO A 668 22.28 -29.98 16.77
CA PRO A 668 22.47 -28.58 17.10
C PRO A 668 23.95 -28.28 17.41
N LEU A 669 24.44 -27.11 17.01
CA LEU A 669 25.76 -26.56 17.32
C LEU A 669 25.65 -25.10 17.78
N CYS A 670 26.65 -24.64 18.52
CA CYS A 670 26.72 -23.27 19.05
C CYS A 670 28.09 -22.66 18.75
N GLU A 671 28.32 -22.27 17.50
CA GLU A 671 29.58 -21.69 17.02
C GLU A 671 29.34 -20.45 16.15
N ASP A 672 30.40 -19.68 15.89
CA ASP A 672 30.37 -18.64 14.86
C ASP A 672 30.09 -19.25 13.48
N GLY A 673 29.24 -18.60 12.68
CA GLY A 673 28.82 -19.12 11.38
C GLY A 673 29.97 -19.33 10.39
N ARG A 674 31.04 -18.51 10.45
CA ARG A 674 32.23 -18.67 9.60
C ARG A 674 32.99 -19.93 9.96
N GLU A 675 33.20 -20.16 11.25
CA GLU A 675 33.86 -21.38 11.74
C GLU A 675 33.04 -22.63 11.39
N PHE A 676 31.72 -22.56 11.56
CA PHE A 676 30.83 -23.65 11.22
C PHE A 676 30.91 -24.01 9.73
N ILE A 677 30.88 -23.03 8.82
CA ILE A 677 31.00 -23.30 7.37
C ILE A 677 32.30 -24.04 7.05
N HIS A 678 33.44 -23.60 7.59
CA HIS A 678 34.74 -24.25 7.34
C HIS A 678 34.79 -25.70 7.85
N LYS A 679 34.11 -26.00 8.96
CA LYS A 679 34.09 -27.36 9.54
C LYS A 679 32.99 -28.25 8.95
N ALA A 680 31.95 -27.68 8.36
CA ALA A 680 30.71 -28.38 8.00
C ALA A 680 30.95 -29.61 7.10
N ALA A 681 31.72 -29.46 6.02
CA ALA A 681 32.02 -30.57 5.10
C ALA A 681 32.72 -31.73 5.82
N LYS A 682 33.72 -31.42 6.66
CA LYS A 682 34.45 -32.40 7.46
C LYS A 682 33.55 -33.09 8.49
N LEU A 683 32.70 -32.35 9.19
CA LEU A 683 31.77 -32.92 10.17
C LEU A 683 30.82 -33.94 9.53
N VAL A 684 30.30 -33.63 8.34
CA VAL A 684 29.41 -34.51 7.59
C VAL A 684 30.14 -35.75 7.08
N LEU A 685 31.35 -35.57 6.54
CA LEU A 685 32.17 -36.67 6.06
C LEU A 685 32.52 -37.65 7.19
N VAL A 686 32.96 -37.14 8.34
CA VAL A 686 33.28 -37.97 9.52
C VAL A 686 32.07 -38.76 9.99
N ALA A 687 30.88 -38.13 10.04
CA ALA A 687 29.65 -38.84 10.42
C ALA A 687 29.30 -39.96 9.42
N ALA A 688 29.52 -39.74 8.12
CA ALA A 688 29.31 -40.76 7.11
C ALA A 688 30.32 -41.92 7.22
N GLU A 689 31.61 -41.62 7.46
CA GLU A 689 32.67 -42.62 7.67
C GLU A 689 32.45 -43.47 8.92
N GLN A 690 31.88 -42.87 9.98
CA GLN A 690 31.46 -43.57 11.19
C GLN A 690 30.18 -44.40 11.02
N ASN A 691 29.62 -44.46 9.80
CA ASN A 691 28.37 -45.14 9.47
C ASN A 691 27.18 -44.69 10.34
N GLU A 692 27.15 -43.40 10.70
CA GLU A 692 25.99 -42.83 11.39
C GLU A 692 24.74 -42.95 10.51
N CYS A 693 23.61 -43.25 11.15
CA CYS A 693 22.34 -43.39 10.45
C CYS A 693 21.17 -42.98 11.35
N ALA A 694 20.09 -42.51 10.73
CA ALA A 694 18.81 -42.35 11.41
C ALA A 694 18.05 -43.68 11.42
N LEU A 695 17.49 -44.03 12.58
CA LEU A 695 16.62 -45.20 12.75
C LEU A 695 15.16 -44.75 12.77
N ILE A 696 14.42 -45.06 11.70
CA ILE A 696 12.98 -44.80 11.66
C ILE A 696 12.23 -46.06 12.13
N PRO A 697 11.49 -45.99 13.26
CA PRO A 697 10.69 -47.12 13.71
C PRO A 697 9.59 -47.44 12.70
N GLY A 698 9.41 -48.73 12.39
CA GLY A 698 8.34 -49.19 11.52
C GLY A 698 6.96 -48.81 12.07
N LYS A 699 5.99 -48.55 11.19
CA LYS A 699 4.61 -48.23 11.60
C LYS A 699 4.07 -49.36 12.50
N PRO A 700 3.45 -49.04 13.66
CA PRO A 700 2.87 -50.06 14.53
C PRO A 700 1.80 -50.84 13.78
N LEU A 701 1.80 -52.17 13.97
CA LEU A 701 0.82 -53.06 13.36
C LEU A 701 -0.60 -52.73 13.85
N PRO A 702 -1.60 -52.76 12.96
CA PRO A 702 -3.01 -52.71 13.38
C PRO A 702 -3.30 -53.81 14.41
N ARG A 703 -4.11 -53.52 15.44
CA ARG A 703 -4.46 -54.45 16.53
C ARG A 703 -4.93 -55.84 16.04
N THR A 704 -5.56 -55.91 14.88
CA THR A 704 -6.01 -57.15 14.21
C THR A 704 -4.84 -58.01 13.73
N LYS A 705 -3.78 -57.42 13.17
CA LYS A 705 -2.58 -58.14 12.73
C LYS A 705 -1.64 -58.48 13.89
N ALA A 706 -1.61 -57.64 14.93
CA ALA A 706 -0.85 -57.93 16.15
C ALA A 706 -1.38 -59.18 16.89
N LYS A 707 -2.71 -59.38 16.91
CA LYS A 707 -3.33 -60.61 17.45
C LYS A 707 -3.05 -61.88 16.63
N ALA A 708 -2.67 -61.75 15.36
CA ALA A 708 -2.34 -62.86 14.47
C ALA A 708 -0.84 -63.26 14.48
N GLY A 709 -0.05 -62.73 15.43
CA GLY A 709 1.36 -63.10 15.58
C GLY A 709 2.32 -62.48 14.54
N ALA A 710 1.87 -61.50 13.76
CA ALA A 710 2.74 -60.81 12.80
C ALA A 710 3.82 -59.98 13.52
N LYS A 711 5.09 -60.15 13.16
CA LYS A 711 6.21 -59.34 13.68
C LYS A 711 6.13 -57.91 13.13
N ALA A 712 6.40 -56.92 13.99
CA ALA A 712 6.48 -55.52 13.57
C ALA A 712 7.57 -55.35 12.51
N PRO A 713 7.37 -54.50 11.49
CA PRO A 713 8.39 -54.24 10.47
C PRO A 713 9.67 -53.71 11.13
N GLU A 714 10.82 -54.23 10.69
CA GLU A 714 12.13 -53.78 11.18
C GLU A 714 12.34 -52.27 10.92
N PRO A 715 13.06 -51.58 11.81
CA PRO A 715 13.31 -50.14 11.66
C PRO A 715 14.14 -49.86 10.40
N THR A 716 13.69 -48.90 9.58
CA THR A 716 14.41 -48.48 8.38
C THR A 716 15.63 -47.68 8.79
N ARG A 717 16.82 -48.10 8.31
CA ARG A 717 18.07 -47.36 8.48
C ARG A 717 18.29 -46.41 7.31
N ILE A 718 18.49 -45.13 7.59
CA ILE A 718 18.88 -44.13 6.58
C ILE A 718 20.29 -43.65 6.93
N PRO A 719 21.32 -43.97 6.13
CA PRO A 719 22.68 -43.54 6.41
C PRO A 719 22.85 -42.05 6.15
N VAL A 720 23.75 -41.41 6.90
CA VAL A 720 24.18 -40.03 6.65
C VAL A 720 25.00 -39.98 5.35
N PRO A 721 24.64 -39.13 4.37
CA PRO A 721 25.46 -38.90 3.19
C PRO A 721 26.81 -38.24 3.50
N ALA A 722 27.84 -38.55 2.72
CA ALA A 722 29.18 -37.97 2.84
C ALA A 722 29.31 -36.51 2.36
N THR A 723 28.26 -35.93 1.77
CA THR A 723 28.32 -34.59 1.14
C THR A 723 27.09 -33.77 1.50
N ILE A 724 27.29 -32.46 1.64
CA ILE A 724 26.22 -31.50 1.92
C ILE A 724 25.40 -31.22 0.65
N SER A 725 24.08 -31.24 0.78
CA SER A 725 23.15 -30.96 -0.32
C SER A 725 22.79 -29.47 -0.37
N HIS A 726 22.54 -28.86 0.80
CA HIS A 726 22.15 -27.46 0.91
C HIS A 726 22.83 -26.73 2.07
N PHE A 727 23.10 -25.44 1.88
CA PHE A 727 23.35 -24.49 2.96
C PHE A 727 22.24 -23.44 3.01
N VAL A 728 21.84 -23.04 4.21
CA VAL A 728 20.87 -21.97 4.45
C VAL A 728 21.50 -20.93 5.36
N MET A 729 21.44 -19.66 4.94
CA MET A 729 21.90 -18.51 5.72
C MET A 729 20.77 -17.48 5.80
N ASN A 730 20.07 -17.43 6.94
CA ASN A 730 18.97 -16.49 7.18
C ASN A 730 19.40 -15.33 8.10
N LEU A 731 20.43 -14.60 7.65
CA LEU A 731 20.93 -13.39 8.31
C LEU A 731 20.99 -12.23 7.31
N PRO A 732 19.85 -11.65 6.89
CA PRO A 732 19.80 -10.86 5.66
C PRO A 732 20.60 -9.55 5.66
N ALA A 733 21.02 -9.09 6.84
CA ALA A 733 21.87 -7.92 6.97
C ALA A 733 23.30 -8.18 6.49
N SER A 734 23.86 -9.37 6.76
CA SER A 734 25.28 -9.67 6.58
C SER A 734 25.58 -11.04 5.95
N ALA A 735 24.59 -11.89 5.65
CA ALA A 735 24.82 -13.26 5.15
C ALA A 735 25.70 -13.32 3.89
N ILE A 736 25.69 -12.30 3.03
CA ILE A 736 26.56 -12.24 1.84
C ILE A 736 28.05 -12.22 2.23
N GLU A 737 28.41 -11.60 3.35
CA GLU A 737 29.79 -11.51 3.87
C GLU A 737 30.36 -12.86 4.33
N PHE A 738 29.51 -13.90 4.45
CA PHE A 738 29.92 -15.26 4.78
C PHE A 738 30.26 -16.08 3.53
N LEU A 739 30.00 -15.55 2.31
CA LEU A 739 30.23 -16.28 1.07
C LEU A 739 31.70 -16.61 0.80
N GLY A 740 32.62 -15.80 1.31
CA GLY A 740 34.05 -16.09 1.22
C GLY A 740 34.45 -17.39 1.94
N CYS A 741 33.69 -17.82 2.96
CA CYS A 741 33.97 -19.03 3.73
C CYS A 741 33.71 -20.34 2.96
N TYR A 742 33.11 -20.29 1.77
CA TYR A 742 32.92 -21.47 0.92
C TYR A 742 34.12 -21.78 0.02
N ARG A 743 35.11 -20.88 -0.05
CA ARG A 743 36.35 -21.11 -0.81
C ARG A 743 37.12 -22.27 -0.18
N GLY A 744 37.45 -23.27 -1.00
CA GLY A 744 38.16 -24.47 -0.56
C GLY A 744 37.37 -25.37 0.38
N LEU A 745 36.03 -25.24 0.45
CA LEU A 745 35.18 -26.05 1.33
C LEU A 745 35.39 -27.57 1.15
N TYR A 746 35.72 -28.00 -0.07
CA TYR A 746 36.00 -29.40 -0.43
C TYR A 746 37.38 -29.58 -1.07
N ALA A 747 38.34 -28.69 -0.80
CA ALA A 747 39.70 -28.82 -1.32
C ALA A 747 40.31 -30.17 -0.91
N GLY A 748 40.81 -30.94 -1.89
CA GLY A 748 41.34 -32.29 -1.68
C GLY A 748 40.29 -33.39 -1.50
N GLN A 749 39.01 -33.09 -1.74
CA GLN A 749 37.88 -34.03 -1.67
C GLN A 749 37.09 -34.07 -2.98
N GLU A 750 37.74 -33.80 -4.12
CA GLU A 750 37.15 -33.72 -5.44
C GLU A 750 36.50 -35.06 -5.86
N ASP A 751 37.08 -36.17 -5.42
CA ASP A 751 36.61 -37.54 -5.69
C ASP A 751 35.18 -37.79 -5.19
N LEU A 752 34.75 -37.08 -4.14
CA LEU A 752 33.37 -37.16 -3.62
C LEU A 752 32.33 -36.69 -4.65
N PHE A 753 32.75 -35.89 -5.64
CA PHE A 753 31.91 -35.30 -6.69
C PHE A 753 32.27 -35.78 -8.09
N ALA A 754 33.06 -36.87 -8.21
CA ALA A 754 33.37 -37.47 -9.49
C ALA A 754 32.09 -37.84 -10.27
N LEU A 755 32.12 -37.75 -11.61
CA LEU A 755 30.98 -37.98 -12.50
C LEU A 755 30.25 -39.32 -12.23
N ALA A 756 30.97 -40.35 -11.79
CA ALA A 756 30.42 -41.65 -11.44
C ALA A 756 29.47 -41.63 -10.22
N THR A 757 29.61 -40.66 -9.32
CA THR A 757 28.79 -40.54 -8.10
C THR A 757 27.44 -39.87 -8.35
N ALA A 758 27.27 -39.17 -9.48
CA ALA A 758 26.13 -38.30 -9.79
C ALA A 758 25.78 -37.25 -8.71
N ARG A 759 26.70 -36.98 -7.76
CA ARG A 759 26.51 -35.99 -6.69
C ARG A 759 26.78 -34.58 -7.22
N LYS A 760 25.98 -33.62 -6.75
CA LYS A 760 26.15 -32.20 -7.07
C LYS A 760 26.80 -31.49 -5.88
N LEU A 761 27.56 -30.44 -6.17
CA LEU A 761 28.02 -29.50 -5.14
C LEU A 761 26.83 -28.89 -4.39
N PRO A 762 27.01 -28.35 -3.17
CA PRO A 762 25.91 -27.82 -2.39
C PRO A 762 25.17 -26.66 -3.09
N MET A 763 23.85 -26.60 -2.92
CA MET A 763 23.05 -25.40 -3.23
C MET A 763 23.11 -24.47 -2.02
N VAL A 764 23.52 -23.22 -2.22
CA VAL A 764 23.63 -22.22 -1.14
C VAL A 764 22.48 -21.25 -1.25
N HIS A 765 21.71 -21.11 -0.17
CA HIS A 765 20.58 -20.17 -0.03
C HIS A 765 20.97 -19.03 0.91
N VAL A 766 21.12 -17.82 0.35
CA VAL A 766 21.57 -16.61 1.05
C VAL A 766 20.42 -15.62 1.13
N HIS A 767 19.93 -15.34 2.32
CA HIS A 767 18.99 -14.23 2.47
C HIS A 767 19.75 -12.91 2.51
N CYS A 768 19.22 -11.87 1.90
CA CYS A 768 19.82 -10.54 1.90
C CYS A 768 18.77 -9.43 1.80
N PHE A 769 19.17 -8.20 2.13
CA PHE A 769 18.37 -7.02 1.83
C PHE A 769 18.91 -6.29 0.59
N SER A 770 18.00 -5.69 -0.19
CA SER A 770 18.33 -4.71 -1.23
C SER A 770 17.24 -3.63 -1.31
N TYR A 771 17.48 -2.60 -2.11
CA TYR A 771 16.55 -1.49 -2.32
C TYR A 771 15.28 -1.98 -3.03
N LYS A 772 14.16 -1.33 -2.71
CA LYS A 772 12.90 -1.58 -3.40
C LYS A 772 12.90 -0.84 -4.75
N ALA A 773 12.99 -1.60 -5.83
CA ALA A 773 12.83 -1.13 -7.21
C ALA A 773 12.15 -2.21 -8.04
N ASP A 774 11.44 -1.80 -9.09
CA ASP A 774 10.68 -2.68 -9.98
C ASP A 774 11.49 -3.10 -11.23
N ASP A 775 12.76 -2.67 -11.34
CA ASP A 775 13.69 -2.98 -12.41
C ASP A 775 14.72 -4.05 -11.99
N GLU A 776 15.69 -4.36 -12.86
CA GLU A 776 16.75 -5.35 -12.56
C GLU A 776 17.82 -4.83 -11.60
N THR A 777 17.72 -3.58 -11.13
CA THR A 777 18.73 -2.94 -10.28
C THR A 777 18.99 -3.71 -8.97
N PRO A 778 17.97 -4.19 -8.22
CA PRO A 778 18.20 -4.96 -7.00
C PRO A 778 18.89 -6.31 -7.29
N LEU A 779 18.57 -6.94 -8.42
CA LEU A 779 19.15 -8.23 -8.80
C LEU A 779 20.64 -8.07 -9.11
N ASN A 780 20.98 -7.03 -9.88
CA ASN A 780 22.35 -6.71 -10.24
C ASN A 780 23.18 -6.28 -9.02
N ASP A 781 22.61 -5.50 -8.10
CA ASP A 781 23.26 -5.16 -6.81
C ASP A 781 23.59 -6.42 -5.99
N ILE A 782 22.63 -7.34 -5.85
CA ILE A 782 22.84 -8.58 -5.09
C ILE A 782 23.96 -9.41 -5.75
N CYS A 783 23.92 -9.62 -7.06
CA CYS A 783 24.97 -10.37 -7.78
C CYS A 783 26.34 -9.68 -7.69
N ALA A 784 26.41 -8.35 -7.72
CA ALA A 784 27.67 -7.61 -7.58
C ALA A 784 28.27 -7.80 -6.17
N ARG A 785 27.46 -7.69 -5.11
CA ARG A 785 27.92 -7.95 -3.73
C ARG A 785 28.33 -9.40 -3.51
N MET A 786 27.57 -10.35 -4.07
CA MET A 786 27.94 -11.77 -4.03
C MET A 786 29.25 -12.04 -4.76
N THR A 787 29.45 -11.46 -5.94
CA THR A 787 30.69 -11.61 -6.73
C THR A 787 31.90 -11.15 -5.93
N LYS A 788 31.79 -10.01 -5.23
CA LYS A 788 32.86 -9.46 -4.40
C LYS A 788 33.28 -10.43 -3.29
N GLU A 789 32.33 -10.96 -2.53
CA GLU A 789 32.62 -11.83 -1.38
C GLU A 789 33.02 -13.25 -1.82
N LEU A 790 32.32 -13.80 -2.82
CA LEU A 790 32.61 -15.14 -3.35
C LEU A 790 33.97 -15.19 -4.09
N GLY A 791 34.39 -14.08 -4.69
CA GLY A 791 35.59 -14.03 -5.54
C GLY A 791 35.39 -14.66 -6.92
N TYR A 792 34.14 -14.88 -7.31
CA TYR A 792 33.74 -15.53 -8.55
C TYR A 792 32.58 -14.74 -9.16
N ALA A 793 32.65 -14.45 -10.46
CA ALA A 793 31.65 -13.65 -11.14
C ALA A 793 30.32 -14.41 -11.24
N VAL A 794 29.27 -13.85 -10.65
CA VAL A 794 27.92 -14.41 -10.70
C VAL A 794 26.93 -13.45 -11.35
N LYS A 795 25.90 -14.00 -12.01
CA LYS A 795 24.84 -13.23 -12.68
C LYS A 795 23.45 -13.81 -12.37
N PRO A 796 22.36 -13.05 -12.54
CA PRO A 796 21.01 -13.57 -12.40
C PRO A 796 20.72 -14.68 -13.42
N GLY A 797 20.07 -15.77 -13.02
CA GLY A 797 19.76 -16.89 -13.91
C GLY A 797 19.20 -18.13 -13.22
N ASP A 798 19.33 -19.29 -13.86
CA ASP A 798 18.91 -20.58 -13.30
C ASP A 798 19.99 -21.10 -12.34
N PRO A 799 19.67 -21.37 -11.05
CA PRO A 799 20.66 -21.76 -10.05
C PRO A 799 21.28 -23.13 -10.30
N GLU A 800 20.74 -23.93 -11.22
CA GLU A 800 21.36 -25.20 -11.64
C GLU A 800 22.50 -24.99 -12.65
N ASN A 801 22.58 -23.82 -13.29
CA ASN A 801 23.71 -23.45 -14.15
C ASN A 801 24.85 -22.85 -13.31
N GLU A 802 26.09 -23.23 -13.65
CA GLU A 802 27.26 -22.71 -12.94
C GLU A 802 27.43 -21.20 -13.16
N GLY A 803 27.62 -20.44 -12.07
CA GLY A 803 27.74 -18.98 -12.09
C GLY A 803 26.41 -18.21 -12.19
N GLU A 804 25.27 -18.89 -12.21
CA GLU A 804 23.94 -18.27 -12.23
C GLU A 804 23.25 -18.32 -10.85
N VAL A 805 22.50 -17.27 -10.53
CA VAL A 805 21.85 -17.07 -9.23
C VAL A 805 20.36 -16.82 -9.42
N ALA A 806 19.52 -17.65 -8.78
CA ALA A 806 18.09 -17.35 -8.63
C ALA A 806 17.88 -16.38 -7.48
N ILE A 807 17.26 -15.23 -7.75
CA ILE A 807 16.93 -14.23 -6.74
C ILE A 807 15.43 -14.23 -6.53
N HIS A 808 14.99 -14.71 -5.36
CA HIS A 808 13.59 -14.76 -4.97
C HIS A 808 13.23 -13.57 -4.09
N ASP A 809 12.15 -12.86 -4.42
CA ASP A 809 11.56 -11.82 -3.57
C ASP A 809 10.79 -12.48 -2.41
N VAL A 810 11.24 -12.23 -1.18
CA VAL A 810 10.67 -12.83 0.03
C VAL A 810 9.57 -11.96 0.61
N ARG A 811 9.87 -10.68 0.88
CA ARG A 811 8.93 -9.73 1.50
C ARG A 811 9.44 -8.30 1.52
N ASP A 812 8.49 -7.36 1.61
CA ASP A 812 8.77 -5.99 2.02
C ASP A 812 9.12 -5.91 3.52
N VAL A 813 10.16 -5.14 3.84
CA VAL A 813 10.72 -4.96 5.19
C VAL A 813 10.48 -3.55 5.69
N ALA A 814 10.74 -2.55 4.84
CA ALA A 814 10.50 -1.13 5.08
C ALA A 814 10.12 -0.45 3.74
N PRO A 815 9.63 0.81 3.74
CA PRO A 815 9.18 1.48 2.52
C PRO A 815 10.18 1.45 1.35
N SER A 816 11.48 1.52 1.63
CA SER A 816 12.57 1.50 0.63
C SER A 816 13.37 0.20 0.60
N LYS A 817 13.01 -0.81 1.41
CA LYS A 817 13.85 -1.99 1.67
C LYS A 817 13.06 -3.29 1.56
N ARG A 818 13.61 -4.23 0.82
CA ARG A 818 13.03 -5.55 0.56
C ARG A 818 14.01 -6.67 0.91
N MET A 819 13.47 -7.82 1.30
CA MET A 819 14.22 -9.03 1.60
C MET A 819 14.16 -9.97 0.41
N PHE A 820 15.31 -10.53 0.05
CA PHE A 820 15.48 -11.49 -1.03
C PHE A 820 16.17 -12.76 -0.52
N CYS A 821 15.99 -13.86 -1.24
CA CYS A 821 16.75 -15.10 -1.08
C CYS A 821 17.48 -15.40 -2.40
N ALA A 822 18.80 -15.25 -2.40
CA ALA A 822 19.68 -15.59 -3.50
C ALA A 822 20.12 -17.05 -3.38
N SER A 823 19.78 -17.88 -4.35
CA SER A 823 20.10 -19.31 -4.39
C SER A 823 21.03 -19.60 -5.56
N PHE A 824 22.11 -20.34 -5.34
CA PHE A 824 23.05 -20.72 -6.39
C PHE A 824 23.76 -22.03 -6.06
N ARG A 825 24.12 -22.79 -7.10
CA ARG A 825 25.01 -23.96 -6.94
C ARG A 825 26.43 -23.47 -6.71
N LEU A 826 27.09 -23.95 -5.66
CA LEU A 826 28.48 -23.57 -5.38
C LEU A 826 29.37 -23.90 -6.59
N PRO A 827 30.08 -22.92 -7.20
CA PRO A 827 30.94 -23.16 -8.35
C PRO A 827 32.11 -24.08 -8.00
N LYS A 828 32.54 -24.92 -8.94
CA LYS A 828 33.64 -25.87 -8.71
C LYS A 828 34.95 -25.15 -8.38
N GLU A 829 35.24 -24.07 -9.10
CA GLU A 829 36.44 -23.25 -8.90
C GLU A 829 36.51 -22.69 -7.47
N VAL A 830 35.37 -22.38 -6.86
CA VAL A 830 35.30 -21.89 -5.49
C VAL A 830 35.39 -23.06 -4.50
N ALA A 831 34.62 -24.13 -4.72
CA ALA A 831 34.53 -25.26 -3.80
C ALA A 831 35.88 -25.98 -3.60
N PHE A 832 36.68 -26.07 -4.66
CA PHE A 832 37.96 -26.79 -4.71
C PHE A 832 39.18 -25.86 -4.74
N ASP A 833 38.99 -24.56 -4.47
CA ASP A 833 40.09 -23.61 -4.38
C ASP A 833 41.06 -24.06 -3.28
N ALA A 834 42.24 -24.54 -3.65
CA ALA A 834 43.26 -25.01 -2.71
C ALA A 834 43.95 -23.85 -1.98
N GLY A 835 43.67 -22.59 -2.37
CA GLY A 835 44.45 -21.42 -1.98
C GLY A 835 45.81 -21.45 -2.67
N SER A 836 46.13 -20.38 -3.40
CA SER A 836 47.51 -20.10 -3.84
C SER A 836 48.36 -19.58 -2.68
#